data_AF-A0A093V7Q2-F1
#
_entry.id   AF-A0A093V7Q2-F1
#
_cell.length_a   1.000
_cell.length_b   1.000
_cell.length_c   1.000
_cell.angle_alpha   90.00
_cell.angle_beta   90.00
_cell.angle_gamma   90.00
#
_symmetry.space_group_name_H-M   'P 1'
#
loop_
_entity.id
_entity.type
_entity.pdbx_description
1 polymer ?
#
loop_
_entity_poly.entity_id
_entity_poly.type
_entity_poly.pdbx_seq_one_letter_code
_entity_poly.pdbx_strand_id
1 'polypeptide(L)'
;MGRPFLTLFGADPALDPLHPYETSWLLSPVLLGLSRAVIAVYIFFCIIYTYVYDSTHSNSVAIGQSFSFFTILNFWGMGFYFLVSAVHTLLYAATGRSVILDRLPRVFRALHALFYTCVATLPFLVVVIYWGVLYSGSWFKDWFGAWSNISEHGLIGIYSLLEVCLTTTPPHPLIHLAFLILILLLYLALAYLTHYTQGWYTYSFLDPGDHGQHSGKVAAYCFIILAAILAVFFVTWGLIWLRRRWTHGEIKRAKKDLVPVYGDNSHLSHGDEETTTTTTTQQAIPVDCINPALQIYVVNGNINIIHQNLTRRLVTWRSFMCTCRNVSEARACSKGPNQAIHSIVQMVPLYYNTSAMDADLYPHRGFMLDTGRKFFPVDAITKLLTLLHRYNFNVFHWHIYDAESFPLLWPADQEDGDWTLTNASRKFSHTRHFYSPQDIQDVVAYAQRLGIRVYPETDMPGHSDIWGFWKRDLVVGTPDLEKPNAQLDIRNRMTLDYIRDLVSTVDRYFDSPDLHHFGGDEVAMIWRTEDDRKLLTTFFDWLRTVCSPNKSPIIWDDLITEPGNSLDDISTDWVIQTWNDGVTQKVLEKGHRVIVSESDAFYIGNADYDKITEFVFPRHRNVLGFEVVWFTSEGDDPYDLEQRWIVEPLRAAVGIRRPR
;
A
#
# COMPACT_ATOMS: atom_id res chain seq x y z
N MET A 1 41.46 -11.68 30.30
CA MET A 1 40.82 -10.72 29.37
C MET A 1 39.48 -11.30 28.95
N GLY A 2 38.37 -10.59 29.18
CA GLY A 2 37.05 -11.04 28.72
C GLY A 2 37.01 -11.14 27.19
N ARG A 3 36.31 -12.15 26.67
CA ARG A 3 36.10 -12.28 25.22
C ARG A 3 35.34 -11.02 24.70
N PRO A 4 35.76 -10.40 23.58
CA PRO A 4 35.09 -9.21 23.04
C PRO A 4 33.60 -9.48 22.77
N PHE A 5 32.70 -8.54 23.04
CA PHE A 5 31.25 -8.70 22.87
C PHE A 5 30.84 -9.32 21.52
N LEU A 6 31.47 -8.91 20.41
CA LEU A 6 31.19 -9.44 19.08
C LEU A 6 31.55 -10.94 18.89
N THR A 7 32.47 -11.48 19.69
CA THR A 7 32.74 -12.93 19.68
C THR A 7 31.60 -13.76 20.28
N LEU A 8 30.74 -13.14 21.11
CA LEU A 8 29.50 -13.77 21.60
C LEU A 8 28.47 -13.96 20.48
N PHE A 9 28.62 -13.26 19.35
CA PHE A 9 27.78 -13.35 18.16
C PHE A 9 28.36 -14.26 17.07
N GLY A 10 29.39 -15.04 17.39
CA GLY A 10 30.02 -15.94 16.42
C GLY A 10 31.04 -15.30 15.48
N ALA A 11 31.33 -14.00 15.62
CA ALA A 11 32.45 -13.34 14.91
C ALA A 11 33.79 -13.58 15.64
N ASP A 12 34.13 -14.85 15.88
CA ASP A 12 35.35 -15.27 16.56
C ASP A 12 36.52 -15.39 15.56
N PRO A 13 37.60 -14.60 15.70
CA PRO A 13 38.78 -14.69 14.83
C PRO A 13 39.41 -16.10 14.80
N ALA A 14 39.21 -16.92 15.83
CA ALA A 14 39.71 -18.29 15.84
C ALA A 14 39.01 -19.21 14.83
N LEU A 15 37.81 -18.84 14.38
CA LEU A 15 37.02 -19.61 13.42
C LEU A 15 37.16 -19.10 11.98
N ASP A 16 37.67 -17.89 11.78
CA ASP A 16 37.89 -17.30 10.44
C ASP A 16 38.70 -18.23 9.51
N PRO A 17 39.82 -18.87 9.96
CA PRO A 17 40.62 -19.75 9.10
C PRO A 17 39.93 -21.08 8.72
N LEU A 18 38.77 -21.40 9.32
CA LEU A 18 38.01 -22.61 9.02
C LEU A 18 36.98 -22.40 7.92
N HIS A 19 36.72 -21.15 7.52
CA HIS A 19 35.69 -20.79 6.52
C HIS A 19 34.36 -21.54 6.73
N PRO A 20 33.78 -21.43 7.95
CA PRO A 20 32.69 -22.30 8.37
C PRO A 20 31.39 -22.08 7.59
N TYR A 21 31.23 -20.94 6.91
CA TYR A 21 30.07 -20.64 6.09
C TYR A 21 30.22 -21.12 4.64
N GLU A 22 31.46 -21.30 4.18
CA GLU A 22 31.82 -21.64 2.79
C GLU A 22 32.27 -23.10 2.62
N THR A 23 32.31 -23.89 3.70
CA THR A 23 32.80 -25.26 3.67
C THR A 23 31.76 -26.26 4.16
N SER A 24 31.93 -27.51 3.71
CA SER A 24 31.14 -28.67 4.10
C SER A 24 32.06 -29.81 4.50
N TRP A 25 31.59 -30.69 5.37
CA TRP A 25 32.30 -31.93 5.69
C TRP A 25 32.13 -32.99 4.58
N LEU A 26 31.00 -32.94 3.85
CA LEU A 26 30.64 -33.95 2.85
C LEU A 26 30.89 -33.47 1.42
N LEU A 27 30.51 -32.24 1.08
CA LEU A 27 30.61 -31.71 -0.28
C LEU A 27 31.89 -30.90 -0.47
N SER A 28 32.47 -30.93 -1.68
CA SER A 28 33.51 -29.96 -2.03
C SER A 28 32.90 -28.54 -2.09
N PRO A 29 33.68 -27.47 -1.89
CA PRO A 29 33.14 -26.10 -1.98
C PRO A 29 32.42 -25.80 -3.29
N VAL A 30 32.89 -26.36 -4.41
CA VAL A 30 32.20 -26.21 -5.71
C VAL A 30 30.80 -26.83 -5.66
N LEU A 31 30.68 -28.08 -5.19
CA LEU A 31 29.38 -28.77 -5.11
C LEU A 31 28.44 -28.12 -4.11
N LEU A 32 28.96 -27.68 -2.96
CA LEU A 32 28.18 -26.93 -1.97
C LEU A 32 27.64 -25.63 -2.58
N GLY A 33 28.51 -24.84 -3.24
CA GLY A 33 28.13 -23.59 -3.89
C GLY A 33 27.09 -23.78 -4.99
N LEU A 34 27.23 -24.81 -5.83
CA LEU A 34 26.26 -25.15 -6.86
C LEU A 34 24.93 -25.61 -6.27
N SER A 35 24.93 -26.41 -5.20
CA SER A 35 23.70 -26.84 -4.53
C SER A 35 22.91 -25.66 -3.96
N ARG A 36 23.60 -24.70 -3.33
CA ARG A 36 23.01 -23.45 -2.83
C ARG A 36 22.48 -22.59 -3.97
N ALA A 37 23.18 -22.52 -5.10
CA ALA A 37 22.73 -21.79 -6.28
C ALA A 37 21.44 -22.39 -6.87
N VAL A 38 21.34 -23.72 -6.96
CA VAL A 38 20.13 -24.40 -7.44
C VAL A 38 18.94 -24.09 -6.53
N ILE A 39 19.12 -24.14 -5.20
CA ILE A 39 18.08 -23.78 -4.24
C ILE A 39 17.66 -22.31 -4.43
N ALA A 40 18.62 -21.38 -4.53
CA ALA A 40 18.33 -19.96 -4.73
C ALA A 40 17.54 -19.70 -6.01
N VAL A 41 17.98 -20.27 -7.14
CA VAL A 41 17.29 -20.14 -8.43
C VAL A 41 15.88 -20.68 -8.35
N TYR A 42 15.68 -21.82 -7.70
CA TYR A 42 14.35 -22.39 -7.52
C TYR A 42 13.44 -21.51 -6.65
N ILE A 43 13.95 -20.96 -5.53
CA ILE A 43 13.17 -20.04 -4.68
C ILE A 43 12.72 -18.81 -5.47
N PHE A 44 13.65 -18.14 -6.17
CA PHE A 44 13.30 -16.96 -6.97
C PHE A 44 12.37 -17.31 -8.13
N PHE A 45 12.54 -18.49 -8.76
CA PHE A 45 11.59 -18.98 -9.75
C PHE A 45 10.19 -19.13 -9.14
N CYS A 46 10.07 -19.73 -7.95
CA CYS A 46 8.78 -19.88 -7.28
C CYS A 46 8.14 -18.53 -7.01
N ILE A 47 8.88 -17.58 -6.43
CA ILE A 47 8.40 -16.22 -6.15
C ILE A 47 7.90 -15.53 -7.42
N ILE A 48 8.73 -15.51 -8.47
CA ILE A 48 8.38 -14.85 -9.74
C ILE A 48 7.17 -15.54 -10.38
N TYR A 49 7.14 -16.86 -10.38
CA TYR A 49 6.05 -17.63 -10.97
C TYR A 49 4.74 -17.43 -10.20
N THR A 50 4.76 -17.45 -8.86
CA THR A 50 3.60 -17.13 -8.02
C THR A 50 3.09 -15.71 -8.33
N TYR A 51 3.96 -14.70 -8.40
CA TYR A 51 3.54 -13.34 -8.72
C TYR A 51 2.99 -13.20 -10.15
N VAL A 52 3.59 -13.88 -11.13
CA VAL A 52 3.07 -13.90 -12.51
C VAL A 52 1.73 -14.63 -12.57
N TYR A 53 1.59 -15.73 -11.83
CA TYR A 53 0.34 -16.48 -11.75
C TYR A 53 -0.77 -15.63 -11.13
N ASP A 54 -0.52 -15.03 -9.96
CA ASP A 54 -1.45 -14.14 -9.27
C ASP A 54 -1.81 -12.93 -10.15
N SER A 55 -0.84 -12.37 -10.87
CA SER A 55 -1.08 -11.26 -11.80
C SER A 55 -1.91 -11.65 -13.02
N THR A 56 -1.87 -12.92 -13.46
CA THR A 56 -2.64 -13.40 -14.62
C THR A 56 -4.01 -13.98 -14.25
N HIS A 57 -4.25 -14.28 -12.97
CA HIS A 57 -5.50 -14.86 -12.45
C HIS A 57 -6.26 -13.90 -11.53
N SER A 58 -6.13 -12.59 -11.77
CA SER A 58 -6.86 -11.52 -11.06
C SER A 58 -6.67 -11.51 -9.53
N ASN A 59 -5.51 -11.94 -9.04
CA ASN A 59 -5.15 -11.97 -7.62
C ASN A 59 -3.96 -11.02 -7.31
N SER A 60 -3.88 -9.89 -8.01
CA SER A 60 -2.80 -8.88 -7.89
C SER A 60 -2.64 -8.35 -6.46
N VAL A 61 -3.72 -8.33 -5.68
CA VAL A 61 -3.73 -7.91 -4.26
C VAL A 61 -2.84 -8.80 -3.40
N ALA A 62 -2.82 -10.12 -3.66
CA ALA A 62 -1.99 -11.06 -2.91
C ALA A 62 -0.49 -10.73 -3.05
N ILE A 63 -0.07 -10.21 -4.21
CA ILE A 63 1.30 -9.75 -4.45
C ILE A 63 1.65 -8.58 -3.53
N GLY A 64 0.78 -7.57 -3.46
CA GLY A 64 0.96 -6.39 -2.62
C GLY A 64 0.94 -6.71 -1.12
N GLN A 65 0.15 -7.70 -0.71
CA GLN A 65 0.05 -8.16 0.68
C GLN A 65 1.14 -9.16 1.07
N SER A 66 1.86 -9.75 0.11
CA SER A 66 2.80 -10.85 0.34
C SER A 66 3.87 -10.55 1.41
N PHE A 67 4.38 -9.31 1.46
CA PHE A 67 5.36 -8.88 2.48
C PHE A 67 4.78 -8.71 3.90
N SER A 68 3.46 -8.80 4.06
CA SER A 68 2.81 -8.78 5.37
C SER A 68 2.86 -10.14 6.07
N PHE A 69 3.07 -11.23 5.33
CA PHE A 69 3.07 -12.58 5.90
C PHE A 69 4.49 -13.03 6.27
N PHE A 70 4.70 -13.43 7.53
CA PHE A 70 5.99 -13.94 8.01
C PHE A 70 6.48 -15.15 7.20
N THR A 71 5.56 -16.01 6.78
CA THR A 71 5.88 -17.21 6.00
C THR A 71 6.51 -16.85 4.64
N ILE A 72 6.04 -15.79 3.99
CA ILE A 72 6.58 -15.29 2.72
C ILE A 72 7.87 -14.49 2.94
N LEU A 73 7.94 -13.66 4.00
CA LEU A 73 9.18 -12.99 4.40
C LEU A 73 10.31 -13.98 4.67
N ASN A 74 9.98 -15.12 5.30
CA ASN A 74 10.92 -16.21 5.52
C ASN A 74 11.42 -16.81 4.20
N PHE A 75 10.53 -17.02 3.22
CA PHE A 75 10.88 -17.54 1.90
C PHE A 75 11.80 -16.60 1.12
N TRP A 76 11.52 -15.30 1.11
CA TRP A 76 12.41 -14.28 0.56
C TRP A 76 13.78 -14.27 1.25
N GLY A 77 13.79 -14.33 2.58
CA GLY A 77 15.02 -14.41 3.38
C GLY A 77 15.86 -15.62 3.01
N MET A 78 15.25 -16.78 2.81
CA MET A 78 15.90 -18.00 2.31
C MET A 78 16.50 -17.81 0.93
N GLY A 79 15.75 -17.22 -0.01
CA GLY A 79 16.24 -16.96 -1.37
C GLY A 79 17.50 -16.10 -1.39
N PHE A 80 17.49 -14.98 -0.66
CA PHE A 80 18.66 -14.11 -0.56
C PHE A 80 19.82 -14.77 0.19
N TYR A 81 19.55 -15.52 1.26
CA TYR A 81 20.59 -16.28 1.96
C TYR A 81 21.30 -17.26 1.05
N PHE A 82 20.55 -18.10 0.32
CA PHE A 82 21.15 -19.13 -0.54
C PHE A 82 21.89 -18.50 -1.72
N LEU A 83 21.39 -17.39 -2.28
CA LEU A 83 22.09 -16.65 -3.33
C LEU A 83 23.44 -16.11 -2.85
N VAL A 84 23.45 -15.38 -1.74
CA VAL A 84 24.68 -14.81 -1.18
C VAL A 84 25.64 -15.91 -0.75
N SER A 85 25.14 -16.95 -0.10
CA SER A 85 25.94 -18.10 0.35
C SER A 85 26.54 -18.86 -0.84
N ALA A 86 25.79 -19.03 -1.94
CA ALA A 86 26.32 -19.63 -3.16
C ALA A 86 27.49 -18.80 -3.73
N VAL A 87 27.32 -17.48 -3.84
CA VAL A 87 28.37 -16.56 -4.30
C VAL A 87 29.61 -16.65 -3.41
N HIS A 88 29.43 -16.57 -2.08
CA HIS A 88 30.54 -16.68 -1.12
C HIS A 88 31.31 -17.99 -1.27
N THR A 89 30.58 -19.09 -1.37
CA THR A 89 31.14 -20.44 -1.47
C THR A 89 31.90 -20.64 -2.78
N LEU A 90 31.34 -20.19 -3.90
CA LEU A 90 31.98 -20.32 -5.21
C LEU A 90 33.21 -19.41 -5.33
N LEU A 91 33.17 -18.21 -4.77
CA LEU A 91 34.35 -17.34 -4.69
C LEU A 91 35.44 -17.95 -3.81
N TYR A 92 35.08 -18.53 -2.67
CA TYR A 92 36.03 -19.29 -1.85
C TYR A 92 36.62 -20.48 -2.62
N ALA A 93 35.79 -21.26 -3.31
CA ALA A 93 36.24 -22.37 -4.15
C ALA A 93 37.22 -21.92 -5.25
N ALA A 94 36.98 -20.73 -5.84
CA ALA A 94 37.78 -20.19 -6.93
C ALA A 94 39.07 -19.49 -6.48
N THR A 95 39.12 -18.97 -5.25
CA THR A 95 40.23 -18.13 -4.77
C THR A 95 41.00 -18.70 -3.59
N GLY A 96 40.44 -19.67 -2.85
CA GLY A 96 41.04 -20.23 -1.64
C GLY A 96 40.92 -19.34 -0.40
N ARG A 97 40.22 -18.20 -0.48
CA ARG A 97 40.01 -17.27 0.63
C ARG A 97 38.58 -16.73 0.64
N SER A 98 38.09 -16.23 1.77
CA SER A 98 36.74 -15.66 1.82
C SER A 98 36.74 -14.23 1.31
N VAL A 99 36.43 -14.05 0.03
CA VAL A 99 36.55 -12.74 -0.65
C VAL A 99 35.66 -11.66 -0.02
N ILE A 100 34.46 -12.03 0.43
CA ILE A 100 33.45 -11.08 0.92
C ILE A 100 33.50 -11.00 2.45
N LEU A 101 33.46 -12.12 3.17
CA LEU A 101 33.41 -12.09 4.64
C LEU A 101 34.71 -11.54 5.26
N ASP A 102 35.89 -11.81 4.68
CA ASP A 102 37.17 -11.30 5.22
C ASP A 102 37.25 -9.77 5.15
N ARG A 103 36.55 -9.14 4.20
CA ARG A 103 36.51 -7.67 4.04
C ARG A 103 35.47 -7.00 4.93
N LEU A 104 34.52 -7.75 5.48
CA LEU A 104 33.44 -7.20 6.27
C LEU A 104 33.91 -6.81 7.69
N PRO A 105 33.58 -5.60 8.17
CA PRO A 105 33.73 -5.24 9.57
C PRO A 105 33.10 -6.30 10.49
N ARG A 106 33.68 -6.49 11.69
CA ARG A 106 33.24 -7.53 12.64
C ARG A 106 31.74 -7.49 12.97
N VAL A 107 31.14 -6.31 12.98
CA VAL A 107 29.69 -6.13 13.18
C VAL A 107 28.88 -6.81 12.07
N PHE A 108 29.28 -6.65 10.81
CA PHE A 108 28.58 -7.28 9.69
C PHE A 108 28.81 -8.80 9.63
N ARG A 109 29.97 -9.29 10.10
CA ARG A 109 30.19 -10.73 10.28
C ARG A 109 29.30 -11.32 11.38
N ALA A 110 29.13 -10.61 12.49
CA ALA A 110 28.17 -10.98 13.53
C ALA A 110 26.71 -10.99 13.01
N LEU A 111 26.32 -9.98 12.21
CA LEU A 111 25.00 -9.97 11.56
C LEU A 111 24.83 -11.12 10.56
N HIS A 112 25.87 -11.49 9.82
CA HIS A 112 25.86 -12.66 8.94
C HIS A 112 25.66 -13.96 9.74
N ALA A 113 26.35 -14.11 10.87
CA ALA A 113 26.17 -15.25 11.77
C ALA A 113 24.76 -15.32 12.38
N LEU A 114 24.18 -14.16 12.70
CA LEU A 114 22.78 -14.07 13.14
C LEU A 114 21.82 -14.46 12.01
N PHE A 115 22.07 -13.98 10.78
CA PHE A 115 21.24 -14.31 9.62
C PHE A 115 21.28 -15.81 9.29
N TYR A 116 22.46 -16.44 9.39
CA TYR A 116 22.58 -17.90 9.33
C TYR A 116 21.68 -18.59 10.37
N THR A 117 21.64 -18.06 11.59
CA THR A 117 20.81 -18.61 12.66
C THR A 117 19.33 -18.47 12.35
N CYS A 118 18.89 -17.34 11.78
CA CYS A 118 17.52 -17.17 11.30
C CYS A 118 17.14 -18.25 10.27
N VAL A 119 18.00 -18.48 9.27
CA VAL A 119 17.79 -19.49 8.21
C VAL A 119 17.82 -20.92 8.74
N ALA A 120 18.68 -21.21 9.72
CA ALA A 120 18.76 -22.52 10.32
C ALA A 120 17.62 -22.83 11.31
N THR A 121 16.79 -21.84 11.70
CA THR A 121 15.78 -22.00 12.77
C THR A 121 14.37 -21.63 12.32
N LEU A 122 14.15 -20.41 11.85
CA LEU A 122 12.81 -19.89 11.55
C LEU A 122 12.04 -20.72 10.52
N PRO A 123 12.65 -21.28 9.47
CA PRO A 123 11.92 -22.11 8.51
C PRO A 123 11.26 -23.35 9.14
N PHE A 124 11.88 -23.97 10.15
CA PHE A 124 11.25 -25.09 10.88
C PHE A 124 10.04 -24.61 11.69
N LEU A 125 10.12 -23.43 12.31
CA LEU A 125 8.97 -22.81 12.96
C LEU A 125 7.85 -22.54 11.95
N VAL A 126 8.18 -21.99 10.77
CA VAL A 126 7.20 -21.75 9.70
C VAL A 126 6.52 -23.04 9.27
N VAL A 127 7.26 -24.13 9.04
CA VAL A 127 6.68 -25.43 8.69
C VAL A 127 5.69 -25.90 9.76
N VAL A 128 6.08 -25.85 11.04
CA VAL A 128 5.23 -26.29 12.15
C VAL A 128 3.95 -25.44 12.27
N ILE A 129 4.08 -24.12 12.22
CA ILE A 129 2.94 -23.21 12.38
C ILE A 129 2.04 -23.23 11.14
N TYR A 130 2.62 -23.27 9.94
CA TYR A 130 1.83 -23.29 8.72
C TYR A 130 0.97 -24.56 8.65
N TRP A 131 1.58 -25.74 8.76
CA TRP A 131 0.85 -27.00 8.64
C TRP A 131 0.05 -27.38 9.89
N GLY A 132 0.43 -26.89 11.06
CA GLY A 132 -0.26 -27.18 12.32
C GLY A 132 -1.39 -26.20 12.68
N VAL A 133 -1.34 -24.96 12.17
CA VAL A 133 -2.25 -23.88 12.59
C VAL A 133 -2.90 -23.16 11.40
N LEU A 134 -2.13 -22.79 10.37
CA LEU A 134 -2.63 -21.93 9.29
C LEU A 134 -3.34 -22.69 8.17
N TYR A 135 -2.86 -23.88 7.83
CA TYR A 135 -3.42 -24.68 6.74
C TYR A 135 -4.71 -25.34 7.20
N SER A 136 -5.82 -25.01 6.54
CA SER A 136 -7.13 -25.61 6.79
C SER A 136 -7.83 -25.97 5.47
N GLY A 137 -8.32 -27.20 5.32
CA GLY A 137 -9.11 -27.62 4.15
C GLY A 137 -8.78 -29.02 3.62
N SER A 138 -9.43 -29.40 2.52
CA SER A 138 -9.06 -30.59 1.75
C SER A 138 -7.69 -30.37 1.11
N TRP A 139 -6.81 -31.36 1.23
CA TRP A 139 -5.47 -31.29 0.67
C TRP A 139 -5.53 -31.02 -0.84
N PHE A 140 -4.94 -29.90 -1.26
CA PHE A 140 -4.62 -29.58 -2.65
C PHE A 140 -5.80 -29.60 -3.63
N LYS A 141 -6.69 -28.59 -3.50
CA LYS A 141 -7.84 -28.39 -4.41
C LYS A 141 -7.45 -28.22 -5.88
N ASP A 142 -6.28 -27.64 -6.12
CA ASP A 142 -5.72 -27.41 -7.45
C ASP A 142 -4.19 -27.60 -7.44
N TRP A 143 -3.62 -27.82 -8.63
CA TRP A 143 -2.18 -28.10 -8.80
C TRP A 143 -1.28 -26.93 -8.42
N PHE A 144 -1.71 -25.70 -8.70
CA PHE A 144 -0.91 -24.51 -8.40
C PHE A 144 -0.82 -24.30 -6.89
N GLY A 145 -1.96 -24.31 -6.20
CA GLY A 145 -2.05 -24.22 -4.74
C GLY A 145 -1.30 -25.36 -4.04
N ALA A 146 -1.25 -26.56 -4.65
CA ALA A 146 -0.40 -27.63 -4.12
C ALA A 146 1.08 -27.29 -4.20
N TRP A 147 1.53 -26.93 -5.39
CA TRP A 147 2.92 -26.63 -5.66
C TRP A 147 3.40 -25.39 -4.89
N SER A 148 2.64 -24.30 -4.84
CA SER A 148 3.02 -23.06 -4.14
C SER A 148 3.13 -23.29 -2.63
N ASN A 149 2.13 -23.91 -2.01
CA ASN A 149 2.16 -24.20 -0.57
C ASN A 149 3.29 -25.17 -0.18
N ILE A 150 3.55 -26.21 -0.98
CA ILE A 150 4.68 -27.12 -0.75
C ILE A 150 6.00 -26.36 -0.89
N SER A 151 6.14 -25.49 -1.90
CA SER A 151 7.37 -24.76 -2.17
C SER A 151 7.67 -23.72 -1.09
N GLU A 152 6.70 -22.88 -0.75
CA GLU A 152 6.84 -21.74 0.16
C GLU A 152 6.83 -22.15 1.63
N HIS A 153 6.15 -23.25 1.99
CA HIS A 153 5.90 -23.61 3.39
C HIS A 153 6.34 -25.03 3.77
N GLY A 154 6.69 -25.88 2.80
CA GLY A 154 7.23 -27.22 3.04
C GLY A 154 8.75 -27.30 2.79
N LEU A 155 9.18 -26.96 1.57
CA LEU A 155 10.56 -27.15 1.12
C LEU A 155 11.57 -26.29 1.91
N ILE A 156 11.14 -25.17 2.48
CA ILE A 156 11.98 -24.32 3.34
C ILE A 156 12.58 -25.09 4.53
N GLY A 157 11.86 -26.08 5.09
CA GLY A 157 12.38 -26.94 6.15
C GLY A 157 13.47 -27.88 5.65
N ILE A 158 13.31 -28.41 4.44
CA ILE A 158 14.30 -29.28 3.79
C ILE A 158 15.58 -28.49 3.47
N TYR A 159 15.44 -27.28 2.91
CA TYR A 159 16.60 -26.43 2.62
C TYR A 159 17.38 -26.07 3.88
N SER A 160 16.67 -25.75 4.96
CA SER A 160 17.29 -25.46 6.26
C SER A 160 17.97 -26.68 6.85
N LEU A 161 17.37 -27.87 6.70
CA LEU A 161 17.98 -29.12 7.13
C LEU A 161 19.25 -29.43 6.35
N LEU A 162 19.26 -29.23 5.03
CA LEU A 162 20.47 -29.38 4.21
C LEU A 162 21.57 -28.43 4.70
N GLU A 163 21.22 -27.17 4.96
CA GLU A 163 22.16 -26.17 5.41
C GLU A 163 22.73 -26.46 6.81
N VAL A 164 21.89 -26.96 7.73
CA VAL A 164 22.30 -27.46 9.06
C VAL A 164 23.16 -28.71 8.97
N CYS A 165 22.83 -29.64 8.07
CA CYS A 165 23.51 -30.93 7.96
C CYS A 165 24.82 -30.86 7.16
N LEU A 166 24.94 -30.01 6.14
CA LEU A 166 26.08 -30.02 5.22
C LEU A 166 27.16 -29.01 5.61
N THR A 167 26.77 -27.81 6.03
CA THR A 167 27.68 -26.69 6.29
C THR A 167 28.48 -26.93 7.58
N THR A 168 29.71 -26.45 7.69
CA THR A 168 30.60 -26.71 8.85
C THR A 168 30.47 -25.68 9.99
N THR A 169 29.42 -24.87 9.98
CA THR A 169 29.10 -23.84 10.98
C THR A 169 29.08 -24.37 12.43
N PRO A 170 29.61 -23.63 13.41
CA PRO A 170 29.48 -24.04 14.81
C PRO A 170 28.01 -23.96 15.28
N PRO A 171 27.65 -24.63 16.39
CA PRO A 171 26.35 -24.43 17.03
C PRO A 171 26.10 -22.95 17.29
N HIS A 172 24.85 -22.51 17.09
CA HIS A 172 24.48 -21.11 17.21
C HIS A 172 24.82 -20.56 18.62
N PRO A 173 25.36 -19.35 18.73
CA PRO A 173 25.50 -18.68 20.01
C PRO A 173 24.15 -18.52 20.70
N LEU A 174 24.08 -18.80 22.01
CA LEU A 174 22.82 -18.74 22.77
C LEU A 174 22.19 -17.33 22.76
N ILE A 175 23.01 -16.27 22.64
CA ILE A 175 22.50 -14.90 22.54
C ILE A 175 21.64 -14.67 21.28
N HIS A 176 21.84 -15.45 20.21
CA HIS A 176 21.01 -15.33 19.00
C HIS A 176 19.54 -15.68 19.28
N LEU A 177 19.25 -16.48 20.31
CA LEU A 177 17.89 -16.76 20.71
C LEU A 177 17.12 -15.49 21.09
N ALA A 178 17.76 -14.56 21.80
CA ALA A 178 17.15 -13.27 22.14
C ALA A 178 16.81 -12.45 20.89
N PHE A 179 17.62 -12.55 19.84
CA PHE A 179 17.38 -11.87 18.56
C PHE A 179 16.28 -12.55 17.74
N LEU A 180 16.18 -13.88 17.76
CA LEU A 180 15.05 -14.58 17.14
C LEU A 180 13.73 -14.17 17.80
N ILE A 181 13.70 -14.08 19.13
CA ILE A 181 12.54 -13.58 19.87
C ILE A 181 12.25 -12.12 19.48
N LEU A 182 13.28 -11.27 19.42
CA LEU A 182 13.12 -9.88 18.98
C LEU A 182 12.54 -9.78 17.57
N ILE A 183 13.00 -10.60 16.62
CA ILE A 183 12.46 -10.63 15.25
C ILE A 183 10.98 -11.01 15.27
N LEU A 184 10.58 -12.00 16.07
CA LEU A 184 9.17 -12.39 16.19
C LEU A 184 8.33 -11.29 16.86
N LEU A 185 8.87 -10.56 17.83
CA LEU A 185 8.20 -9.41 18.44
C LEU A 185 8.07 -8.24 17.46
N LEU A 186 9.10 -7.98 16.65
CA LEU A 186 9.06 -6.99 15.58
C LEU A 186 8.04 -7.38 14.50
N TYR A 187 7.94 -8.67 14.17
CA TYR A 187 6.90 -9.15 13.28
C TYR A 187 5.51 -9.03 13.90
N LEU A 188 5.35 -9.31 15.19
CA LEU A 188 4.08 -9.07 15.88
C LEU A 188 3.67 -7.60 15.79
N ALA A 189 4.61 -6.67 16.04
CA ALA A 189 4.38 -5.25 15.85
C ALA A 189 4.03 -4.91 14.39
N LEU A 190 4.70 -5.51 13.42
CA LEU A 190 4.39 -5.36 11.99
C LEU A 190 2.97 -5.86 11.67
N ALA A 191 2.54 -7.00 12.23
CA ALA A 191 1.19 -7.54 11.99
C ALA A 191 0.09 -6.61 12.51
N TYR A 192 0.29 -6.01 13.69
CA TYR A 192 -0.63 -4.99 14.22
C TYR A 192 -0.52 -3.66 13.45
N LEU A 193 0.66 -3.31 12.94
CA LEU A 193 0.81 -2.17 12.05
C LEU A 193 0.08 -2.39 10.72
N THR A 194 0.14 -3.60 10.16
CA THR A 194 -0.65 -3.98 8.98
C THR A 194 -2.13 -3.86 9.26
N HIS A 195 -2.62 -4.33 10.41
CA HIS A 195 -4.02 -4.12 10.78
C HIS A 195 -4.38 -2.63 10.90
N TYR A 196 -3.54 -1.85 11.57
CA TYR A 196 -3.76 -0.40 11.72
C TYR A 196 -3.75 0.36 10.38
N THR A 197 -2.91 -0.05 9.43
CA THR A 197 -2.71 0.66 8.15
C THR A 197 -3.57 0.12 7.01
N GLN A 198 -3.96 -1.16 7.07
CA GLN A 198 -4.65 -1.86 5.98
C GLN A 198 -6.00 -2.46 6.40
N GLY A 199 -6.36 -2.47 7.69
CA GLY A 199 -7.66 -2.89 8.18
C GLY A 199 -7.84 -4.40 8.41
N TRP A 200 -6.81 -5.22 8.27
CA TRP A 200 -6.90 -6.68 8.40
C TRP A 200 -5.74 -7.28 9.19
N TYR A 201 -5.99 -8.36 9.93
CA TYR A 201 -4.95 -9.11 10.65
C TYR A 201 -4.27 -10.11 9.71
N THR A 202 -2.92 -10.12 9.72
CA THR A 202 -2.14 -11.03 8.87
C THR A 202 -2.46 -12.51 9.11
N TYR A 203 -2.82 -12.84 10.34
CA TYR A 203 -3.29 -14.16 10.73
C TYR A 203 -4.51 -14.01 11.62
N SER A 204 -5.56 -14.78 11.38
CA SER A 204 -6.81 -14.72 12.15
C SER A 204 -6.61 -14.96 13.65
N PHE A 205 -5.59 -15.74 14.04
CA PHE A 205 -5.27 -15.98 15.45
C PHE A 205 -4.66 -14.77 16.18
N LEU A 206 -4.31 -13.70 15.46
CA LEU A 206 -3.83 -12.44 16.03
C LEU A 206 -4.96 -11.43 16.29
N ASP A 207 -6.18 -11.73 15.86
CA ASP A 207 -7.34 -10.86 16.05
C ASP A 207 -7.87 -10.94 17.50
N PRO A 208 -7.80 -9.85 18.30
CA PRO A 208 -8.34 -9.80 19.66
C PRO A 208 -9.87 -9.62 19.68
N GLY A 209 -10.53 -9.34 18.55
CA GLY A 209 -11.95 -9.05 18.42
C GLY A 209 -12.35 -7.62 18.85
N ASP A 210 -13.56 -7.19 18.46
CA ASP A 210 -14.09 -5.82 18.60
C ASP A 210 -13.92 -5.16 19.99
N HIS A 211 -13.96 -5.96 21.05
CA HIS A 211 -13.81 -5.51 22.45
C HIS A 211 -12.75 -6.32 23.20
N GLY A 212 -11.81 -6.95 22.48
CA GLY A 212 -10.75 -7.75 23.09
C GLY A 212 -11.21 -9.12 23.60
N GLN A 213 -12.39 -9.61 23.18
CA GLN A 213 -12.97 -10.89 23.61
C GLN A 213 -12.08 -12.11 23.29
N HIS A 214 -11.19 -12.00 22.31
CA HIS A 214 -10.23 -13.03 21.91
C HIS A 214 -8.81 -12.77 22.41
N SER A 215 -8.56 -11.70 23.18
CA SER A 215 -7.20 -11.35 23.67
C SER A 215 -6.51 -12.50 24.39
N GLY A 216 -7.26 -13.31 25.16
CA GLY A 216 -6.72 -14.50 25.82
C GLY A 216 -6.25 -15.58 24.83
N LYS A 217 -6.95 -15.76 23.70
CA LYS A 217 -6.55 -16.68 22.63
C LYS A 217 -5.29 -16.16 21.93
N VAL A 218 -5.26 -14.88 21.59
CA VAL A 218 -4.08 -14.23 20.98
C VAL A 218 -2.84 -14.42 21.86
N ALA A 219 -2.96 -14.13 23.15
CA ALA A 219 -1.87 -14.33 24.11
C ALA A 219 -1.40 -15.80 24.14
N ALA A 220 -2.33 -16.76 24.14
CA ALA A 220 -1.99 -18.18 24.08
C ALA A 220 -1.17 -18.53 22.82
N TYR A 221 -1.57 -18.04 21.64
CA TYR A 221 -0.80 -18.23 20.41
C TYR A 221 0.60 -17.63 20.49
N CYS A 222 0.76 -16.43 21.05
CA CYS A 222 2.07 -15.81 21.26
C CYS A 222 2.99 -16.69 22.13
N PHE A 223 2.46 -17.25 23.23
CA PHE A 223 3.23 -18.15 24.11
C PHE A 223 3.54 -19.50 23.45
N ILE A 224 2.61 -20.05 22.65
CA ILE A 224 2.84 -21.28 21.89
C ILE A 224 3.97 -21.07 20.87
N ILE A 225 3.94 -19.97 20.11
CA ILE A 225 4.99 -19.62 19.13
C ILE A 225 6.33 -19.40 19.84
N LEU A 226 6.33 -18.73 21.00
CA LEU A 226 7.52 -18.57 21.84
C LEU A 226 8.10 -19.91 22.29
N ALA A 227 7.27 -20.83 22.78
CA ALA A 227 7.70 -22.17 23.17
C ALA A 227 8.24 -22.96 21.96
N ALA A 228 7.60 -22.84 20.80
CA ALA A 228 8.00 -23.50 19.57
C ALA A 228 9.38 -23.01 19.09
N ILE A 229 9.64 -21.70 19.07
CA ILE A 229 10.96 -21.19 18.65
C ILE A 229 12.07 -21.59 19.61
N LEU A 230 11.78 -21.66 20.92
CA LEU A 230 12.73 -22.17 21.92
C LEU A 230 13.09 -23.64 21.63
N ALA A 231 12.07 -24.48 21.42
CA ALA A 231 12.28 -25.90 21.11
C ALA A 231 13.07 -26.07 19.80
N VAL A 232 12.66 -25.39 18.73
CA VAL A 232 13.34 -25.45 17.42
C VAL A 232 14.79 -25.01 17.53
N PHE A 233 15.09 -23.93 18.25
CA PHE A 233 16.46 -23.45 18.45
C PHE A 233 17.36 -24.50 19.10
N PHE A 234 16.89 -25.17 20.17
CA PHE A 234 17.68 -26.21 20.83
C PHE A 234 17.79 -27.48 20.00
N VAL A 235 16.78 -27.83 19.21
CA VAL A 235 16.83 -28.96 18.27
C VAL A 235 17.90 -28.69 17.21
N THR A 236 17.90 -27.53 16.55
CA THR A 236 18.87 -27.23 15.50
C THR A 236 20.28 -27.08 16.07
N TRP A 237 20.41 -26.47 17.25
CA TRP A 237 21.65 -26.44 18.00
C TRP A 237 22.20 -27.86 18.28
N GLY A 238 21.32 -28.76 18.73
CA GLY A 238 21.64 -30.16 18.99
C GLY A 238 22.02 -30.93 17.73
N LEU A 239 21.34 -30.68 16.60
CA LEU A 239 21.68 -31.28 15.30
C LEU A 239 23.06 -30.82 14.81
N ILE A 240 23.39 -29.53 14.93
CA ILE A 240 24.72 -29.01 14.56
C ILE A 240 25.79 -29.59 15.48
N TRP A 241 25.51 -29.68 16.78
CA TRP A 241 26.40 -30.30 17.75
C TRP A 241 26.66 -31.79 17.41
N LEU A 242 25.59 -32.54 17.12
CA LEU A 242 25.66 -33.96 16.76
C LEU A 242 26.42 -34.16 15.45
N ARG A 243 26.13 -33.35 14.42
CA ARG A 243 26.85 -33.34 13.15
C ARG A 243 28.34 -33.13 13.39
N ARG A 244 28.73 -32.10 14.14
CA ARG A 244 30.15 -31.82 14.45
C ARG A 244 30.81 -32.96 15.22
N ARG A 245 30.06 -33.63 16.11
CA ARG A 245 30.56 -34.78 16.88
C ARG A 245 30.79 -36.00 15.99
N TRP A 246 29.86 -36.27 15.08
CA TRP A 246 29.95 -37.38 14.13
C TRP A 246 31.05 -37.14 13.10
N THR A 247 31.12 -35.95 12.51
CA THR A 247 32.09 -35.65 11.45
C THR A 247 33.48 -35.35 12.00
N HIS A 248 33.69 -35.42 13.32
CA HIS A 248 34.93 -35.05 13.99
C HIS A 248 35.45 -33.64 13.64
N GLY A 249 34.58 -32.75 13.13
CA GLY A 249 34.98 -31.44 12.63
C GLY A 249 35.73 -31.46 11.30
N GLU A 250 35.60 -32.52 10.50
CA GLU A 250 36.15 -32.60 9.14
C GLU A 250 35.62 -31.47 8.25
N ILE A 251 36.50 -30.92 7.41
CA ILE A 251 36.22 -29.79 6.52
C ILE A 251 36.84 -30.08 5.15
N LYS A 252 36.05 -30.00 4.08
CA LYS A 252 36.55 -30.01 2.70
C LYS A 252 36.85 -28.59 2.24
N ARG A 253 38.13 -28.26 2.18
CA ARG A 253 38.65 -26.95 1.77
C ARG A 253 38.71 -26.78 0.26
N ALA A 254 38.82 -25.53 -0.19
CA ALA A 254 39.08 -25.21 -1.59
C ALA A 254 40.50 -25.67 -1.97
N LYS A 255 40.69 -26.14 -3.21
CA LYS A 255 42.02 -26.58 -3.69
C LYS A 255 43.11 -25.49 -3.61
N LYS A 256 42.69 -24.22 -3.62
CA LYS A 256 43.57 -23.04 -3.56
C LYS A 256 43.73 -22.46 -2.15
N ASP A 257 43.07 -23.04 -1.14
CA ASP A 257 43.24 -22.66 0.25
C ASP A 257 44.52 -23.33 0.77
N LEU A 258 45.58 -22.54 0.92
CA LEU A 258 46.93 -23.00 1.25
C LEU A 258 47.27 -22.88 2.74
N VAL A 259 46.29 -22.62 3.61
CA VAL A 259 46.54 -22.54 5.06
C VAL A 259 47.07 -23.91 5.55
N PRO A 260 48.26 -23.98 6.18
CA PRO A 260 48.88 -25.23 6.57
C PRO A 260 48.03 -26.03 7.56
N VAL A 261 47.98 -27.35 7.36
CA VAL A 261 47.35 -28.32 8.27
C VAL A 261 48.08 -28.29 9.61
N TYR A 262 47.50 -27.68 10.65
CA TYR A 262 47.93 -27.91 12.02
C TYR A 262 47.19 -29.14 12.56
N GLY A 263 47.75 -30.33 12.31
CA GLY A 263 47.24 -31.59 12.86
C GLY A 263 47.11 -32.71 11.84
N ASP A 264 48.22 -33.16 11.26
CA ASP A 264 48.33 -34.56 10.83
C ASP A 264 49.52 -35.19 11.57
N ASN A 265 49.23 -35.76 12.75
CA ASN A 265 50.17 -36.62 13.47
C ASN A 265 50.03 -38.04 12.93
N SER A 266 50.26 -38.24 11.64
CA SER A 266 50.51 -39.56 11.10
C SER A 266 51.62 -39.48 10.05
N HIS A 267 52.67 -40.27 10.29
CA HIS A 267 53.86 -40.42 9.45
C HIS A 267 54.97 -39.35 9.57
N LEU A 268 55.63 -39.31 10.73
CA LEU A 268 57.07 -39.04 10.76
C LEU A 268 57.77 -40.23 11.42
N SER A 269 58.27 -41.11 10.57
CA SER A 269 59.26 -42.12 10.92
C SER A 269 60.51 -41.44 11.46
N HIS A 270 61.01 -41.94 12.58
CA HIS A 270 62.32 -41.61 13.13
C HIS A 270 63.40 -41.71 12.05
N GLY A 271 64.06 -40.58 11.79
CA GLY A 271 65.35 -40.48 11.14
C GLY A 271 66.14 -39.43 11.91
N ASP A 272 67.20 -39.88 12.55
CA ASP A 272 68.18 -39.09 13.29
C ASP A 272 68.92 -38.11 12.36
N GLU A 273 69.27 -36.92 12.86
CA GLU A 273 70.60 -36.30 12.69
C GLU A 273 70.69 -34.91 13.34
N GLU A 274 71.29 -34.92 14.53
CA GLU A 274 72.44 -34.12 14.98
C GLU A 274 72.86 -32.82 14.22
N THR A 275 72.73 -31.70 14.94
CA THR A 275 73.75 -30.68 15.25
C THR A 275 74.66 -30.09 14.13
N THR A 276 74.52 -28.79 13.82
CA THR A 276 75.60 -27.77 13.99
C THR A 276 75.16 -26.32 13.74
N THR A 277 75.40 -25.47 14.75
CA THR A 277 75.90 -24.06 14.75
C THR A 277 75.69 -23.17 13.51
N THR A 278 75.17 -21.94 13.63
CA THR A 278 75.95 -20.78 14.11
C THR A 278 75.07 -19.54 14.33
N THR A 279 75.38 -18.82 15.41
CA THR A 279 74.81 -17.53 15.80
C THR A 279 75.36 -16.40 14.92
N THR A 280 74.51 -15.57 14.32
CA THR A 280 74.82 -14.15 14.10
C THR A 280 73.55 -13.33 14.26
N THR A 281 73.59 -12.46 15.26
CA THR A 281 72.61 -11.45 15.67
C THR A 281 72.25 -10.47 14.56
N GLN A 282 70.95 -10.24 14.34
CA GLN A 282 70.43 -8.90 14.05
C GLN A 282 69.01 -8.71 14.57
N GLN A 283 68.84 -7.60 15.28
CA GLN A 283 67.64 -7.11 15.95
C GLN A 283 66.45 -6.88 15.01
N ALA A 284 65.28 -6.93 15.63
CA ALA A 284 63.96 -6.67 15.07
C ALA A 284 63.86 -5.38 14.23
N ILE A 285 63.21 -5.51 13.07
CA ILE A 285 62.60 -4.42 12.31
C ILE A 285 61.07 -4.56 12.48
N PRO A 286 60.37 -3.61 13.12
CA PRO A 286 58.92 -3.55 13.04
C PRO A 286 58.52 -2.93 11.69
N VAL A 287 57.73 -3.66 10.91
CA VAL A 287 57.13 -3.15 9.66
C VAL A 287 55.75 -2.60 10.00
N ASP A 288 55.68 -1.28 10.16
CA ASP A 288 54.45 -0.49 10.04
C ASP A 288 53.94 -0.55 8.59
N CYS A 289 52.66 -0.87 8.39
CA CYS A 289 51.99 -0.80 7.09
C CYS A 289 50.87 0.26 7.12
N ILE A 290 51.30 1.50 6.90
CA ILE A 290 50.78 2.55 6.00
C ILE A 290 49.30 2.46 5.55
N ASN A 291 48.54 3.51 5.90
CA ASN A 291 47.30 3.99 5.26
C ASN A 291 47.62 5.32 4.53
N PRO A 292 47.11 5.59 3.31
CA PRO A 292 46.75 6.98 3.02
C PRO A 292 45.59 7.21 2.04
N ALA A 293 44.67 8.11 2.39
CA ALA A 293 44.13 9.15 1.49
C ALA A 293 43.35 10.26 2.23
N LEU A 294 44.02 11.05 3.07
CA LEU A 294 43.86 12.52 3.25
C LEU A 294 44.82 12.97 4.38
N GLN A 295 45.75 13.91 4.11
CA GLN A 295 46.59 14.53 5.14
C GLN A 295 46.44 16.05 5.07
N ILE A 296 46.12 16.67 6.22
CA ILE A 296 46.11 18.11 6.46
C ILE A 296 47.31 18.40 7.36
N TYR A 297 48.09 19.43 7.06
CA TYR A 297 49.11 19.92 8.00
C TYR A 297 49.03 21.43 8.19
N VAL A 298 49.28 21.85 9.43
CA VAL A 298 49.39 23.24 9.87
C VAL A 298 50.87 23.54 10.09
N VAL A 299 51.41 24.58 9.44
CA VAL A 299 52.74 25.11 9.76
C VAL A 299 52.62 26.63 9.88
N ASN A 300 53.02 27.17 11.04
CA ASN A 300 52.96 28.60 11.39
C ASN A 300 51.56 29.24 11.23
N GLY A 301 50.51 28.54 11.63
CA GLY A 301 49.18 29.11 11.79
C GLY A 301 48.36 29.31 10.50
N ASN A 302 48.83 28.85 9.33
CA ASN A 302 48.04 28.85 8.11
C ASN A 302 47.97 27.44 7.47
N ILE A 303 46.78 27.09 6.94
CA ILE A 303 46.50 25.80 6.29
C ILE A 303 46.54 25.99 4.76
N ASN A 304 47.29 25.13 4.06
CA ASN A 304 47.31 25.07 2.58
C ASN A 304 46.97 23.65 2.10
N ILE A 305 46.19 23.52 1.03
CA ILE A 305 45.75 22.24 0.42
C ILE A 305 46.20 22.21 -1.05
N ILE A 306 46.84 21.12 -1.50
CA ILE A 306 47.17 20.88 -2.91
C ILE A 306 46.52 19.56 -3.38
N HIS A 307 45.81 19.64 -4.50
CA HIS A 307 45.16 18.52 -5.19
C HIS A 307 46.02 18.09 -6.40
N GLN A 308 46.18 16.78 -6.66
CA GLN A 308 46.74 16.31 -7.93
C GLN A 308 45.76 15.42 -8.72
N ASN A 309 45.82 15.63 -10.03
CA ASN A 309 44.85 15.33 -11.07
C ASN A 309 44.93 13.90 -11.61
N LEU A 310 43.80 13.39 -12.09
CA LEU A 310 43.70 12.43 -13.19
C LEU A 310 42.74 12.98 -14.26
N THR A 311 43.32 13.64 -15.27
CA THR A 311 42.78 13.82 -16.64
C THR A 311 42.81 12.47 -17.38
N ARG A 312 41.95 12.07 -18.33
CA ARG A 312 40.96 12.74 -19.20
C ARG A 312 40.12 11.64 -19.89
N ARG A 313 38.80 11.82 -20.00
CA ARG A 313 38.07 11.66 -21.27
C ARG A 313 36.97 12.72 -21.30
N LEU A 314 37.19 13.70 -22.18
CA LEU A 314 36.30 14.82 -22.48
C LEU A 314 35.18 14.33 -23.42
N VAL A 315 33.92 14.49 -23.01
CA VAL A 315 32.87 14.96 -23.91
C VAL A 315 32.13 16.07 -23.17
N THR A 316 32.11 17.23 -23.82
CA THR A 316 31.65 18.53 -23.37
C THR A 316 30.13 18.64 -23.32
N TRP A 317 29.57 19.20 -22.24
CA TRP A 317 28.46 20.17 -22.33
C TRP A 317 28.65 21.25 -21.26
N ARG A 318 28.63 22.51 -21.73
CA ARG A 318 28.79 23.76 -20.98
C ARG A 318 27.41 24.26 -20.51
N SER A 319 27.46 24.96 -19.38
CA SER A 319 26.56 26.02 -18.92
C SER A 319 25.24 25.60 -18.25
N PHE A 320 25.17 25.78 -16.92
CA PHE A 320 24.42 26.89 -16.31
C PHE A 320 24.86 27.07 -14.84
N MET A 321 25.65 28.12 -14.57
CA MET A 321 25.72 28.76 -13.25
C MET A 321 24.69 29.90 -13.28
N CYS A 322 23.78 29.93 -12.31
CA CYS A 322 23.27 31.20 -11.81
C CYS A 322 23.15 31.14 -10.28
N THR A 323 23.92 32.02 -9.69
CA THR A 323 24.00 32.47 -8.31
C THR A 323 22.64 32.77 -7.68
N CYS A 324 22.45 32.25 -6.46
CA CYS A 324 21.47 32.78 -5.51
C CYS A 324 21.86 34.20 -5.09
N ARG A 325 20.98 35.17 -5.33
CA ARG A 325 20.95 36.46 -4.63
C ARG A 325 19.52 36.75 -4.19
N ASN A 326 19.42 37.19 -2.94
CA ASN A 326 18.29 37.81 -2.25
C ASN A 326 17.29 36.88 -1.55
N VAL A 327 17.60 36.61 -0.28
CA VAL A 327 16.62 36.38 0.78
C VAL A 327 16.26 37.75 1.36
N SER A 328 15.05 38.21 1.09
CA SER A 328 14.43 39.32 1.84
C SER A 328 12.92 39.26 1.66
N GLU A 329 12.24 38.51 2.53
CA GLU A 329 10.95 38.85 3.15
C GLU A 329 10.46 37.65 3.98
N ALA A 330 10.90 37.62 5.24
CA ALA A 330 10.26 36.83 6.28
C ALA A 330 10.19 37.71 7.53
N ARG A 331 9.05 38.39 7.71
CA ARG A 331 8.64 38.95 8.99
C ARG A 331 7.17 38.62 9.24
N ALA A 332 6.94 38.20 10.48
CA ALA A 332 5.68 38.05 11.19
C ALA A 332 4.82 36.82 10.88
N CYS A 333 5.09 35.71 11.59
CA CYS A 333 4.19 35.32 12.69
C CYS A 333 4.90 34.37 13.65
N SER A 334 5.14 34.84 14.87
CA SER A 334 5.78 34.11 15.96
C SER A 334 4.74 33.56 16.92
N LYS A 335 4.56 32.23 16.99
CA LYS A 335 4.02 31.52 18.16
C LYS A 335 4.59 30.09 18.27
N GLY A 336 5.34 29.82 19.34
CA GLY A 336 5.39 28.54 20.07
C GLY A 336 6.22 27.36 19.50
N PRO A 337 7.20 26.80 20.24
CA PRO A 337 8.05 25.70 19.79
C PRO A 337 7.44 24.30 20.01
N ASN A 338 6.25 24.03 19.48
CA ASN A 338 5.62 22.69 19.55
C ASN A 338 4.95 22.20 18.25
N GLN A 339 5.30 22.77 17.09
CA GLN A 339 4.81 22.30 15.78
C GLN A 339 5.92 21.89 14.79
N ALA A 340 7.17 21.78 15.24
CA ALA A 340 8.30 21.40 14.38
C ALA A 340 8.50 19.88 14.20
N ILE A 341 7.59 19.03 14.69
CA ILE A 341 7.66 17.56 14.53
C ILE A 341 6.68 17.02 13.46
N HIS A 342 5.83 17.87 12.87
CA HIS A 342 4.88 17.46 11.83
C HIS A 342 5.33 17.74 10.39
N SER A 343 6.60 18.07 10.15
CA SER A 343 7.08 18.49 8.81
C SER A 343 8.31 17.72 8.29
N ILE A 344 8.61 16.52 8.80
CA ILE A 344 9.74 15.68 8.32
C ILE A 344 9.29 14.25 7.94
N VAL A 345 8.04 14.05 7.50
CA VAL A 345 7.60 12.80 6.82
C VAL A 345 6.81 13.10 5.55
N GLN A 346 7.23 14.12 4.81
CA GLN A 346 6.84 14.31 3.41
C GLN A 346 8.12 14.53 2.61
N MET A 347 8.76 13.45 2.17
CA MET A 347 9.63 13.40 0.99
C MET A 347 10.15 11.97 0.80
N VAL A 348 9.31 11.11 0.25
CA VAL A 348 9.79 10.10 -0.70
C VAL A 348 9.20 10.52 -2.04
N PRO A 349 9.95 11.25 -2.89
CA PRO A 349 9.52 11.48 -4.25
C PRO A 349 9.72 10.16 -5.00
N LEU A 350 8.61 9.50 -5.36
CA LEU A 350 8.61 8.77 -6.61
C LEU A 350 8.93 9.78 -7.71
N TYR A 351 9.89 9.43 -8.55
CA TYR A 351 10.39 10.22 -9.68
C TYR A 351 9.23 10.60 -10.63
N TYR A 352 8.54 11.70 -10.34
CA TYR A 352 7.82 12.48 -11.32
C TYR A 352 8.47 13.85 -11.38
N ASN A 353 8.81 14.23 -12.58
CA ASN A 353 9.44 15.48 -12.96
C ASN A 353 8.61 16.67 -12.43
N THR A 354 8.92 17.19 -11.24
CA THR A 354 8.29 18.39 -10.68
C THR A 354 8.89 19.62 -11.36
N SER A 355 8.51 19.83 -12.61
CA SER A 355 8.70 21.08 -13.34
C SER A 355 7.31 21.69 -13.57
N ALA A 356 7.02 22.78 -12.86
CA ALA A 356 5.76 23.55 -12.86
C ALA A 356 4.53 22.79 -12.32
N MET A 357 3.69 23.47 -11.53
CA MET A 357 2.28 23.08 -11.46
C MET A 357 1.77 23.10 -12.90
N ASP A 358 1.23 21.97 -13.37
CA ASP A 358 0.75 21.80 -14.74
C ASP A 358 -0.48 22.72 -14.94
N ALA A 359 -0.23 23.99 -15.26
CA ALA A 359 -1.22 25.07 -15.33
C ALA A 359 -2.33 24.82 -16.36
N ASP A 360 -2.12 23.80 -17.19
CA ASP A 360 -3.02 23.34 -18.23
C ASP A 360 -3.98 22.25 -17.72
N LEU A 361 -4.01 21.90 -16.43
CA LEU A 361 -5.00 20.98 -15.87
C LEU A 361 -6.30 21.71 -15.50
N TYR A 362 -7.44 21.03 -15.67
CA TYR A 362 -8.70 21.51 -15.10
C TYR A 362 -8.68 21.41 -13.57
N PRO A 363 -9.21 22.41 -12.84
CA PRO A 363 -9.28 22.37 -11.38
C PRO A 363 -10.25 21.31 -10.85
N HIS A 364 -11.26 20.93 -11.63
CA HIS A 364 -12.24 19.89 -11.26
C HIS A 364 -12.02 18.62 -12.10
N ARG A 365 -11.46 17.58 -11.49
CA ARG A 365 -11.24 16.27 -12.12
C ARG A 365 -11.88 15.23 -11.21
N GLY A 366 -13.17 15.00 -11.44
CA GLY A 366 -14.00 14.24 -10.52
C GLY A 366 -14.40 12.86 -11.00
N PHE A 367 -14.81 12.06 -10.04
CA PHE A 367 -15.45 10.77 -10.29
C PHE A 367 -16.70 10.71 -9.43
N MET A 368 -17.84 10.40 -10.05
CA MET A 368 -19.10 10.18 -9.35
C MET A 368 -19.34 8.68 -9.14
N LEU A 369 -19.63 8.29 -7.91
CA LEU A 369 -20.09 6.95 -7.57
C LEU A 369 -21.52 7.01 -7.02
N ASP A 370 -22.42 6.27 -7.66
CA ASP A 370 -23.76 5.99 -7.18
C ASP A 370 -23.75 4.84 -6.17
N THR A 371 -24.20 5.13 -4.95
CA THR A 371 -24.43 4.11 -3.92
C THR A 371 -25.91 3.90 -3.58
N GLY A 372 -26.80 4.61 -4.29
CA GLY A 372 -28.25 4.51 -4.16
C GLY A 372 -28.82 3.26 -4.83
N ARG A 373 -28.31 2.88 -6.02
CA ARG A 373 -28.73 1.65 -6.72
C ARG A 373 -27.94 0.41 -6.30
N LYS A 374 -26.73 0.60 -5.80
CA LYS A 374 -25.88 -0.47 -5.24
C LYS A 374 -25.10 0.02 -4.04
N PHE A 375 -25.24 -0.63 -2.89
CA PHE A 375 -24.42 -0.30 -1.73
C PHE A 375 -22.94 -0.68 -1.93
N PHE A 376 -22.02 0.29 -1.75
CA PHE A 376 -20.57 0.06 -1.73
C PHE A 376 -20.05 0.13 -0.30
N PRO A 377 -19.42 -0.94 0.24
CA PRO A 377 -18.80 -0.89 1.56
C PRO A 377 -17.71 0.20 1.66
N VAL A 378 -17.49 0.75 2.86
CA VAL A 378 -16.49 1.80 3.10
C VAL A 378 -15.11 1.42 2.56
N ASP A 379 -14.68 0.18 2.77
CA ASP A 379 -13.38 -0.28 2.29
C ASP A 379 -13.31 -0.31 0.75
N ALA A 380 -14.40 -0.66 0.06
CA ALA A 380 -14.50 -0.56 -1.40
C ALA A 380 -14.37 0.91 -1.88
N ILE A 381 -15.07 1.84 -1.22
CA ILE A 381 -14.96 3.28 -1.53
C ILE A 381 -13.53 3.78 -1.30
N THR A 382 -12.85 3.37 -0.22
CA THR A 382 -11.43 3.75 0.01
C THR A 382 -10.48 3.18 -1.03
N LYS A 383 -10.73 1.96 -1.55
CA LYS A 383 -9.99 1.38 -2.67
C LYS A 383 -10.21 2.19 -3.94
N LEU A 384 -11.45 2.60 -4.23
CA LEU A 384 -11.77 3.48 -5.35
C LEU A 384 -11.04 4.82 -5.23
N LEU A 385 -11.09 5.49 -4.08
CA LEU A 385 -10.34 6.74 -3.85
C LEU A 385 -8.84 6.59 -4.09
N THR A 386 -8.26 5.45 -3.72
CA THR A 386 -6.85 5.14 -3.98
C THR A 386 -6.57 4.99 -5.49
N LEU A 387 -7.50 4.37 -6.21
CA LEU A 387 -7.45 4.26 -7.67
C LEU A 387 -7.55 5.65 -8.33
N LEU A 388 -8.50 6.48 -7.91
CA LEU A 388 -8.68 7.85 -8.40
C LEU A 388 -7.44 8.71 -8.19
N HIS A 389 -6.81 8.62 -7.02
CA HIS A 389 -5.54 9.29 -6.73
C HIS A 389 -4.43 8.88 -7.72
N ARG A 390 -4.31 7.58 -8.02
CA ARG A 390 -3.34 7.05 -9.00
C ARG A 390 -3.52 7.66 -10.39
N TYR A 391 -4.76 7.98 -10.77
CA TYR A 391 -5.13 8.62 -12.04
C TYR A 391 -5.29 10.14 -11.93
N ASN A 392 -4.72 10.78 -10.91
CA ASN A 392 -4.69 12.24 -10.75
C ASN A 392 -6.08 12.93 -10.67
N PHE A 393 -7.12 12.20 -10.25
CA PHE A 393 -8.40 12.79 -9.88
C PHE A 393 -8.28 13.50 -8.54
N ASN A 394 -9.06 14.57 -8.36
CA ASN A 394 -9.03 15.40 -7.14
C ASN A 394 -10.41 15.68 -6.55
N VAL A 395 -11.45 15.05 -7.10
CA VAL A 395 -12.83 15.17 -6.65
C VAL A 395 -13.47 13.79 -6.63
N PHE A 396 -14.22 13.51 -5.58
CA PHE A 396 -15.11 12.37 -5.45
C PHE A 396 -16.51 12.92 -5.16
N HIS A 397 -17.39 12.77 -6.14
CA HIS A 397 -18.79 13.12 -6.07
C HIS A 397 -19.53 11.87 -5.58
N TRP A 398 -20.16 11.96 -4.42
CA TRP A 398 -20.84 10.82 -3.82
C TRP A 398 -22.35 10.94 -3.96
N HIS A 399 -22.90 10.24 -4.95
CA HIS A 399 -24.33 10.07 -5.15
C HIS A 399 -24.85 9.04 -4.15
N ILE A 400 -25.25 9.51 -2.96
CA ILE A 400 -25.32 8.65 -1.77
C ILE A 400 -26.60 7.82 -1.68
N TYR A 401 -27.72 8.32 -2.22
CA TYR A 401 -29.03 7.66 -2.23
C TYR A 401 -29.74 7.91 -3.56
N ASP A 402 -30.76 7.11 -3.87
CA ASP A 402 -31.66 7.33 -5.00
C ASP A 402 -33.07 6.78 -4.70
N ALA A 403 -33.93 6.68 -5.72
CA ALA A 403 -35.29 6.17 -5.65
C ALA A 403 -35.35 4.77 -5.00
N GLU A 404 -34.37 3.91 -5.27
CA GLU A 404 -34.36 2.50 -4.86
C GLU A 404 -33.91 2.31 -3.40
N SER A 405 -33.02 3.17 -2.89
CA SER A 405 -32.49 3.02 -1.52
C SER A 405 -31.95 4.31 -0.91
N PHE A 406 -31.99 4.37 0.42
CA PHE A 406 -31.45 5.46 1.24
C PHE A 406 -30.45 4.87 2.26
N PRO A 407 -29.21 4.56 1.84
CA PRO A 407 -28.22 3.89 2.66
C PRO A 407 -27.46 4.88 3.57
N LEU A 408 -28.16 5.83 4.17
CA LEU A 408 -27.59 6.84 5.06
C LEU A 408 -28.30 6.77 6.42
N LEU A 409 -27.55 6.82 7.52
CA LEU A 409 -28.12 7.02 8.85
C LEU A 409 -28.43 8.50 9.08
N TRP A 410 -29.72 8.84 9.09
CA TRP A 410 -30.19 10.22 9.27
C TRP A 410 -30.96 10.36 10.59
N PRO A 411 -30.39 10.96 11.66
CA PRO A 411 -30.99 10.95 13.00
C PRO A 411 -32.27 11.75 13.17
N ALA A 412 -32.56 12.71 12.28
CA ALA A 412 -33.70 13.62 12.45
C ALA A 412 -35.04 13.02 12.01
N ASP A 413 -35.03 11.84 11.40
CA ASP A 413 -36.25 11.09 11.09
C ASP A 413 -36.81 10.29 12.29
N GLN A 414 -36.17 10.39 13.47
CA GLN A 414 -36.53 9.68 14.70
C GLN A 414 -37.75 10.27 15.45
N GLU A 415 -38.39 11.32 14.94
CA GLU A 415 -39.62 11.87 15.55
C GLU A 415 -40.79 10.85 15.59
N ASP A 416 -40.75 9.81 14.74
CA ASP A 416 -41.77 8.75 14.68
C ASP A 416 -41.36 7.44 15.40
N GLY A 417 -40.32 7.47 16.22
CA GLY A 417 -39.78 6.28 16.89
C GLY A 417 -38.90 5.42 15.96
N ASP A 418 -39.07 4.10 15.99
CA ASP A 418 -38.21 3.18 15.24
C ASP A 418 -38.47 3.17 13.72
N TRP A 419 -39.51 3.84 13.21
CA TRP A 419 -39.86 3.85 11.78
C TRP A 419 -39.32 5.09 11.06
N THR A 420 -38.06 4.99 10.64
CA THR A 420 -37.25 6.03 10.00
C THR A 420 -37.09 5.81 8.49
N LEU A 421 -36.58 6.79 7.73
CA LEU A 421 -36.29 6.61 6.30
C LEU A 421 -35.22 5.55 6.09
N THR A 422 -34.16 5.58 6.92
CA THR A 422 -33.13 4.54 6.93
C THR A 422 -33.75 3.15 7.16
N ASN A 423 -34.68 3.01 8.12
CA ASN A 423 -35.30 1.70 8.40
C ASN A 423 -36.31 1.28 7.32
N ALA A 424 -36.99 2.23 6.66
CA ALA A 424 -37.78 1.94 5.47
C ALA A 424 -36.92 1.40 4.34
N SER A 425 -35.78 2.05 4.04
CA SER A 425 -34.81 1.56 3.06
C SER A 425 -34.28 0.18 3.43
N ARG A 426 -33.86 -0.06 4.67
CA ARG A 426 -33.39 -1.39 5.11
C ARG A 426 -34.44 -2.51 4.99
N LYS A 427 -35.72 -2.14 5.01
CA LYS A 427 -36.83 -3.10 4.91
C LYS A 427 -37.21 -3.39 3.47
N PHE A 428 -37.25 -2.38 2.61
CA PHE A 428 -37.84 -2.47 1.27
C PHE A 428 -36.82 -2.46 0.13
N SER A 429 -35.63 -1.85 0.30
CA SER A 429 -34.62 -1.79 -0.73
C SER A 429 -33.80 -3.09 -0.85
N HIS A 430 -32.95 -3.15 -1.87
CA HIS A 430 -32.05 -4.27 -2.15
C HIS A 430 -30.93 -4.43 -1.10
N THR A 431 -30.72 -3.47 -0.20
CA THR A 431 -29.67 -3.49 0.84
C THR A 431 -30.22 -3.23 2.24
N ARG A 432 -29.56 -3.84 3.24
CA ARG A 432 -29.81 -3.58 4.67
C ARG A 432 -28.71 -2.74 5.32
N HIS A 433 -27.68 -2.43 4.55
CA HIS A 433 -26.52 -1.68 4.99
C HIS A 433 -26.75 -0.19 4.79
N PHE A 434 -26.07 0.62 5.60
CA PHE A 434 -26.13 2.07 5.54
C PHE A 434 -24.81 2.63 6.06
N TYR A 435 -24.48 3.85 5.66
CA TYR A 435 -23.36 4.61 6.15
C TYR A 435 -23.75 5.34 7.44
N SER A 436 -23.00 5.08 8.51
CA SER A 436 -23.04 5.90 9.71
C SER A 436 -22.35 7.25 9.47
N PRO A 437 -22.55 8.24 10.36
CA PRO A 437 -21.81 9.51 10.28
C PRO A 437 -20.29 9.30 10.32
N GLN A 438 -19.83 8.31 11.10
CA GLN A 438 -18.41 7.98 11.22
C GLN A 438 -17.87 7.37 9.92
N ASP A 439 -18.64 6.51 9.25
CA ASP A 439 -18.24 5.93 7.96
C ASP A 439 -17.97 7.02 6.92
N ILE A 440 -18.86 8.02 6.83
CA ILE A 440 -18.69 9.15 5.91
C ILE A 440 -17.46 9.98 6.29
N GLN A 441 -17.29 10.29 7.58
CA GLN A 441 -16.13 11.04 8.07
C GLN A 441 -14.81 10.31 7.81
N ASP A 442 -14.80 8.98 7.94
CA ASP A 442 -13.62 8.15 7.66
C ASP A 442 -13.28 8.17 6.16
N VAL A 443 -14.28 8.07 5.28
CA VAL A 443 -14.10 8.22 3.82
C VAL A 443 -13.58 9.61 3.47
N VAL A 444 -14.17 10.67 4.01
CA VAL A 444 -13.75 12.06 3.80
C VAL A 444 -12.30 12.26 4.26
N ALA A 445 -11.96 11.81 5.48
CA ALA A 445 -10.61 11.93 6.02
C ALA A 445 -9.59 11.13 5.19
N TYR A 446 -9.98 9.97 4.65
CA TYR A 446 -9.15 9.18 3.76
C TYR A 446 -8.90 9.91 2.43
N ALA A 447 -9.96 10.41 1.79
CA ALA A 447 -9.87 11.18 0.54
C ALA A 447 -8.99 12.44 0.71
N GLN A 448 -9.14 13.16 1.82
CA GLN A 448 -8.33 14.35 2.12
C GLN A 448 -6.82 14.04 2.17
N ARG A 449 -6.42 12.88 2.74
CA ARG A 449 -5.00 12.45 2.75
C ARG A 449 -4.45 12.18 1.35
N LEU A 450 -5.32 11.86 0.39
CA LEU A 450 -4.99 11.66 -1.01
C LEU A 450 -5.10 12.94 -1.86
N GLY A 451 -5.48 14.08 -1.25
CA GLY A 451 -5.74 15.32 -1.97
C GLY A 451 -7.02 15.31 -2.80
N ILE A 452 -7.97 14.44 -2.45
CA ILE A 452 -9.28 14.32 -3.10
C ILE A 452 -10.33 15.03 -2.24
N ARG A 453 -11.09 15.94 -2.85
CA ARG A 453 -12.25 16.59 -2.23
C ARG A 453 -13.46 15.68 -2.36
N VAL A 454 -14.25 15.52 -1.29
CA VAL A 454 -15.48 14.73 -1.33
C VAL A 454 -16.66 15.67 -1.15
N TYR A 455 -17.70 15.53 -1.99
CA TYR A 455 -18.96 16.24 -1.77
C TYR A 455 -20.16 15.31 -1.99
N PRO A 456 -21.26 15.54 -1.25
CA PRO A 456 -22.45 14.72 -1.37
C PRO A 456 -23.36 15.21 -2.50
N GLU A 457 -24.15 14.28 -3.01
CA GLU A 457 -25.40 14.57 -3.68
C GLU A 457 -26.59 14.14 -2.81
N THR A 458 -27.52 15.07 -2.62
CA THR A 458 -28.85 14.75 -2.13
C THR A 458 -29.83 15.06 -3.24
N ASP A 459 -30.08 14.08 -4.10
CA ASP A 459 -30.90 14.26 -5.29
C ASP A 459 -32.36 14.58 -4.92
N MET A 460 -32.87 15.69 -5.45
CA MET A 460 -34.22 16.17 -5.22
C MET A 460 -34.69 17.13 -6.32
N PRO A 461 -36.02 17.24 -6.55
CA PRO A 461 -37.09 16.49 -5.90
C PRO A 461 -37.36 15.11 -6.51
N GLY A 462 -36.73 14.79 -7.66
CA GLY A 462 -36.77 13.48 -8.31
C GLY A 462 -36.14 12.37 -7.46
N HIS A 463 -36.02 11.17 -8.04
CA HIS A 463 -35.21 10.09 -7.46
C HIS A 463 -35.50 9.79 -5.96
N SER A 464 -36.79 9.78 -5.59
CA SER A 464 -37.21 9.80 -4.18
C SER A 464 -38.31 8.79 -3.82
N ASP A 465 -38.54 7.76 -4.64
CA ASP A 465 -39.58 6.74 -4.39
C ASP A 465 -39.49 6.10 -3.00
N ILE A 466 -38.28 5.82 -2.49
CA ILE A 466 -38.08 5.22 -1.16
C ILE A 466 -38.67 6.06 -0.02
N TRP A 467 -38.79 7.39 -0.20
CA TRP A 467 -39.44 8.27 0.77
C TRP A 467 -40.93 7.94 0.94
N GLY A 468 -41.60 7.49 -0.13
CA GLY A 468 -43.00 7.08 -0.10
C GLY A 468 -43.25 5.81 0.71
N PHE A 469 -42.24 4.94 0.83
CA PHE A 469 -42.29 3.74 1.68
C PHE A 469 -42.07 4.07 3.16
N TRP A 470 -41.35 5.15 3.45
CA TRP A 470 -41.28 5.70 4.80
C TRP A 470 -42.58 6.42 5.17
N LYS A 471 -42.94 7.44 4.39
CA LYS A 471 -44.13 8.28 4.57
C LYS A 471 -44.75 8.63 3.22
N ARG A 472 -45.92 8.04 2.96
CA ARG A 472 -46.63 8.20 1.68
C ARG A 472 -46.99 9.65 1.34
N ASP A 473 -47.26 10.47 2.34
CA ASP A 473 -47.68 11.89 2.19
C ASP A 473 -46.53 12.84 1.84
N LEU A 474 -45.27 12.37 1.86
CA LEU A 474 -44.12 13.18 1.48
C LEU A 474 -43.88 13.20 -0.05
N VAL A 475 -44.56 12.34 -0.81
CA VAL A 475 -44.32 12.17 -2.25
C VAL A 475 -45.60 12.28 -3.08
N VAL A 476 -45.48 12.80 -4.30
CA VAL A 476 -46.48 12.72 -5.38
C VAL A 476 -46.13 11.57 -6.33
N GLY A 477 -47.10 11.08 -7.11
CA GLY A 477 -46.90 9.90 -7.96
C GLY A 477 -47.20 8.59 -7.22
N THR A 478 -46.75 7.45 -7.73
CA THR A 478 -46.95 6.12 -7.11
C THR A 478 -45.60 5.49 -6.83
N PRO A 479 -45.17 5.37 -5.57
CA PRO A 479 -43.85 4.84 -5.23
C PRO A 479 -43.69 3.39 -5.71
N ASP A 480 -42.62 3.15 -6.46
CA ASP A 480 -42.25 1.83 -6.97
C ASP A 480 -40.72 1.76 -7.10
N LEU A 481 -40.08 0.83 -6.38
CA LEU A 481 -38.61 0.71 -6.37
C LEU A 481 -38.06 -0.04 -7.60
N GLU A 482 -38.89 -0.78 -8.34
CA GLU A 482 -38.47 -1.43 -9.59
C GLU A 482 -38.67 -0.50 -10.79
N LYS A 483 -39.66 0.40 -10.70
CA LYS A 483 -40.01 1.37 -11.73
C LYS A 483 -40.35 2.72 -11.10
N PRO A 484 -39.34 3.50 -10.68
CA PRO A 484 -39.52 4.79 -10.04
C PRO A 484 -40.57 5.66 -10.75
N ASN A 485 -41.56 6.10 -9.99
CA ASN A 485 -42.70 6.87 -10.49
C ASN A 485 -43.29 7.78 -9.40
N ALA A 486 -42.47 8.14 -8.43
CA ALA A 486 -42.79 9.11 -7.39
C ALA A 486 -41.63 10.09 -7.17
N GLN A 487 -41.97 11.27 -6.64
CA GLN A 487 -41.01 12.32 -6.33
C GLN A 487 -41.50 13.14 -5.15
N LEU A 488 -40.61 13.89 -4.51
CA LEU A 488 -40.96 14.68 -3.32
C LEU A 488 -42.10 15.68 -3.61
N ASP A 489 -43.07 15.74 -2.72
CA ASP A 489 -44.15 16.73 -2.78
C ASP A 489 -43.65 18.07 -2.24
N ILE A 490 -43.06 18.90 -3.12
CA ILE A 490 -42.52 20.21 -2.78
C ILE A 490 -43.59 21.25 -2.42
N ARG A 491 -44.89 20.91 -2.48
CA ARG A 491 -45.98 21.73 -1.94
C ARG A 491 -46.17 21.49 -0.44
N ASN A 492 -45.75 20.33 0.05
CA ASN A 492 -45.96 19.91 1.42
C ASN A 492 -44.87 20.53 2.31
N ARG A 493 -45.29 21.35 3.28
CA ARG A 493 -44.38 21.99 4.24
C ARG A 493 -43.54 20.98 5.02
N MET A 494 -44.11 19.83 5.37
CA MET A 494 -43.39 18.77 6.08
C MET A 494 -42.23 18.23 5.25
N THR A 495 -42.44 18.04 3.94
CA THR A 495 -41.38 17.64 3.00
C THR A 495 -40.25 18.67 2.97
N LEU A 496 -40.58 19.97 2.91
CA LEU A 496 -39.58 21.05 2.92
C LEU A 496 -38.80 21.12 4.24
N ASP A 497 -39.44 20.86 5.38
CA ASP A 497 -38.77 20.85 6.68
C ASP A 497 -37.80 19.66 6.80
N TYR A 498 -38.19 18.49 6.28
CA TYR A 498 -37.30 17.31 6.18
C TYR A 498 -36.11 17.53 5.24
N ILE A 499 -36.33 18.13 4.07
CA ILE A 499 -35.25 18.49 3.13
C ILE A 499 -34.24 19.41 3.83
N ARG A 500 -34.71 20.44 4.55
CA ARG A 500 -33.83 21.37 5.25
C ARG A 500 -32.95 20.68 6.28
N ASP A 501 -33.51 19.77 7.07
CA ASP A 501 -32.72 18.99 8.04
C ASP A 501 -31.74 18.07 7.33
N LEU A 502 -32.19 17.31 6.32
CA LEU A 502 -31.34 16.37 5.59
C LEU A 502 -30.11 17.08 5.01
N VAL A 503 -30.31 18.19 4.30
CA VAL A 503 -29.22 18.99 3.73
C VAL A 503 -28.27 19.47 4.82
N SER A 504 -28.79 20.00 5.94
CA SER A 504 -27.96 20.43 7.07
C SER A 504 -27.21 19.28 7.74
N THR A 505 -27.77 18.08 7.76
CA THR A 505 -27.16 16.91 8.39
C THR A 505 -26.08 16.31 7.50
N VAL A 506 -26.37 16.15 6.21
CA VAL A 506 -25.40 15.69 5.19
C VAL A 506 -24.22 16.67 5.09
N ASP A 507 -24.49 17.98 5.10
CA ASP A 507 -23.43 19.00 5.11
C ASP A 507 -22.46 18.83 6.29
N ARG A 508 -22.99 18.50 7.48
CA ARG A 508 -22.17 18.26 8.68
C ARG A 508 -21.38 16.95 8.62
N TYR A 509 -21.92 15.89 8.03
CA TYR A 509 -21.22 14.61 7.92
C TYR A 509 -20.04 14.68 6.98
N PHE A 510 -20.23 15.35 5.85
CA PHE A 510 -19.19 15.46 4.83
C PHE A 510 -18.11 16.48 5.21
N ASP A 511 -18.44 17.48 6.03
CA ASP A 511 -17.57 18.63 6.35
C ASP A 511 -16.91 19.23 5.09
N SER A 512 -17.58 19.06 3.94
CA SER A 512 -17.14 19.51 2.62
C SER A 512 -17.15 21.04 2.64
N PRO A 513 -16.01 21.70 2.39
CA PRO A 513 -15.94 23.14 2.57
C PRO A 513 -16.69 23.92 1.46
N ASP A 514 -16.84 23.35 0.25
CA ASP A 514 -17.06 24.19 -0.94
C ASP A 514 -18.20 23.74 -1.88
N LEU A 515 -18.68 22.49 -1.87
CA LEU A 515 -19.63 21.96 -2.87
C LEU A 515 -20.74 21.10 -2.23
N HIS A 516 -21.93 21.13 -2.85
CA HIS A 516 -23.09 20.26 -2.56
C HIS A 516 -23.92 20.09 -3.84
N HIS A 517 -24.24 18.86 -4.24
CA HIS A 517 -25.07 18.55 -5.41
C HIS A 517 -26.52 18.27 -4.98
N PHE A 518 -27.48 18.86 -5.67
CA PHE A 518 -28.90 18.73 -5.35
C PHE A 518 -29.67 17.90 -6.37
N GLY A 519 -28.97 17.30 -7.33
CA GLY A 519 -29.54 16.52 -8.42
C GLY A 519 -30.40 17.38 -9.32
N GLY A 520 -31.70 17.09 -9.36
CA GLY A 520 -32.68 17.87 -10.12
C GLY A 520 -32.84 17.43 -11.57
N ASP A 521 -32.38 16.23 -11.88
CA ASP A 521 -32.60 15.50 -13.12
C ASP A 521 -33.95 14.78 -13.15
N GLU A 522 -34.42 14.46 -14.36
CA GLU A 522 -35.60 13.64 -14.64
C GLU A 522 -36.89 14.01 -13.86
N VAL A 523 -37.06 15.29 -13.50
CA VAL A 523 -38.18 15.77 -12.68
C VAL A 523 -39.48 15.83 -13.48
N ALA A 524 -40.48 15.02 -13.08
CA ALA A 524 -41.78 15.04 -13.74
C ALA A 524 -42.71 16.16 -13.23
N MET A 525 -43.49 16.77 -14.14
CA MET A 525 -44.46 17.84 -13.81
C MET A 525 -45.80 17.26 -13.34
N ILE A 526 -45.80 16.63 -12.15
CA ILE A 526 -46.93 15.83 -11.64
C ILE A 526 -47.58 16.35 -10.35
N TRP A 527 -47.20 17.55 -9.88
CA TRP A 527 -47.81 18.17 -8.69
C TRP A 527 -49.19 18.76 -8.97
N ARG A 528 -49.58 18.91 -10.25
CA ARG A 528 -50.93 19.34 -10.66
C ARG A 528 -51.33 20.69 -10.06
N THR A 529 -50.38 21.61 -9.95
CA THR A 529 -50.67 23.01 -9.62
C THR A 529 -51.08 23.80 -10.87
N GLU A 530 -51.36 25.10 -10.71
CA GLU A 530 -51.61 25.97 -11.86
C GLU A 530 -50.39 26.08 -12.78
N ASP A 531 -49.18 26.05 -12.19
CA ASP A 531 -47.91 26.12 -12.90
C ASP A 531 -46.81 25.38 -12.11
N ASP A 532 -46.63 24.09 -12.44
CA ASP A 532 -45.64 23.23 -11.79
C ASP A 532 -44.20 23.70 -12.06
N ARG A 533 -43.93 24.40 -13.17
CA ARG A 533 -42.59 24.93 -13.47
C ARG A 533 -42.26 26.11 -12.56
N LYS A 534 -43.24 26.98 -12.31
CA LYS A 534 -43.09 28.08 -11.34
C LYS A 534 -42.91 27.55 -9.92
N LEU A 535 -43.64 26.50 -9.54
CA LEU A 535 -43.44 25.81 -8.27
C LEU A 535 -42.02 25.27 -8.14
N LEU A 536 -41.52 24.58 -9.17
CA LEU A 536 -40.17 24.02 -9.19
C LEU A 536 -39.09 25.10 -9.14
N THR A 537 -39.27 26.20 -9.89
CA THR A 537 -38.37 27.37 -9.84
C THR A 537 -38.30 27.95 -8.43
N THR A 538 -39.46 28.14 -7.79
CA THR A 538 -39.55 28.64 -6.41
C THR A 538 -38.89 27.67 -5.42
N PHE A 539 -39.00 26.37 -5.66
CA PHE A 539 -38.34 25.35 -4.85
C PHE A 539 -36.82 25.44 -4.94
N PHE A 540 -36.22 25.56 -6.13
CA PHE A 540 -34.78 25.72 -6.27
C PHE A 540 -34.28 27.07 -5.73
N ASP A 541 -35.05 28.15 -5.89
CA ASP A 541 -34.74 29.43 -5.24
C ASP A 541 -34.71 29.30 -3.72
N TRP A 542 -35.67 28.57 -3.14
CA TRP A 542 -35.67 28.26 -1.71
C TRP A 542 -34.51 27.34 -1.32
N LEU A 543 -34.23 26.29 -2.09
CA LEU A 543 -33.17 25.31 -1.82
C LEU A 543 -31.79 25.99 -1.82
N ARG A 544 -31.59 26.99 -2.69
CA ARG A 544 -30.41 27.85 -2.68
C ARG A 544 -30.18 28.54 -1.34
N THR A 545 -31.25 28.90 -0.62
CA THR A 545 -31.19 29.51 0.72
C THR A 545 -30.94 28.50 1.85
N VAL A 546 -31.29 27.23 1.62
CA VAL A 546 -31.00 26.12 2.53
C VAL A 546 -29.55 25.71 2.45
N CYS A 547 -28.97 25.73 1.24
CA CYS A 547 -27.56 25.46 1.03
C CYS A 547 -26.68 26.43 1.82
N SER A 548 -25.68 25.88 2.51
CA SER A 548 -24.71 26.65 3.30
C SER A 548 -24.09 27.79 2.46
N PRO A 549 -24.00 29.04 2.97
CA PRO A 549 -23.61 30.20 2.16
C PRO A 549 -22.17 30.14 1.61
N ASN A 550 -21.32 29.28 2.20
CA ASN A 550 -19.95 29.07 1.75
C ASN A 550 -19.82 28.02 0.64
N LYS A 551 -20.88 27.27 0.34
CA LYS A 551 -20.87 26.21 -0.68
C LYS A 551 -21.42 26.72 -2.01
N SER A 552 -20.81 26.27 -3.10
CA SER A 552 -21.40 26.40 -4.44
C SER A 552 -22.36 25.23 -4.66
N PRO A 553 -23.64 25.49 -4.93
CA PRO A 553 -24.60 24.44 -5.20
C PRO A 553 -24.50 23.97 -6.66
N ILE A 554 -24.74 22.69 -6.88
CA ILE A 554 -24.66 22.02 -8.18
C ILE A 554 -26.00 21.33 -8.48
N ILE A 555 -26.42 21.33 -9.75
CA ILE A 555 -27.56 20.58 -10.29
C ILE A 555 -27.20 19.96 -11.64
N TRP A 556 -27.93 18.93 -12.05
CA TRP A 556 -27.89 18.39 -13.41
C TRP A 556 -28.52 19.37 -14.42
N ASP A 557 -28.29 19.14 -15.71
CA ASP A 557 -28.60 20.13 -16.75
C ASP A 557 -30.05 20.14 -17.24
N ASP A 558 -30.88 19.15 -16.88
CA ASP A 558 -32.27 18.95 -17.33
C ASP A 558 -33.12 20.21 -17.19
N LEU A 559 -33.03 20.86 -16.03
CA LEU A 559 -33.78 22.08 -15.73
C LEU A 559 -33.39 23.27 -16.61
N ILE A 560 -32.35 23.15 -17.43
CA ILE A 560 -31.86 24.19 -18.34
C ILE A 560 -31.97 23.76 -19.80
N THR A 561 -31.77 22.47 -20.07
CA THR A 561 -31.53 21.94 -21.41
C THR A 561 -32.74 21.21 -21.97
N GLU A 562 -33.55 20.55 -21.13
CA GLU A 562 -34.64 19.67 -21.55
C GLU A 562 -35.83 20.45 -22.16
N PRO A 563 -36.19 20.20 -23.43
CA PRO A 563 -37.30 20.86 -24.07
C PRO A 563 -38.65 20.57 -23.37
N GLY A 564 -39.26 21.59 -22.77
CA GLY A 564 -40.57 21.45 -22.13
C GLY A 564 -40.53 21.25 -20.61
N ASN A 565 -39.35 21.02 -20.03
CA ASN A 565 -39.13 21.04 -18.58
C ASN A 565 -38.11 22.12 -18.17
N SER A 566 -37.37 22.71 -19.12
CA SER A 566 -36.44 23.79 -18.85
C SER A 566 -37.11 24.98 -18.15
N LEU A 567 -36.45 25.48 -17.12
CA LEU A 567 -36.77 26.68 -16.38
C LEU A 567 -36.02 27.87 -17.01
N ASP A 568 -36.73 28.97 -17.22
CA ASP A 568 -36.18 30.14 -17.92
C ASP A 568 -35.25 31.00 -17.03
N ASP A 569 -35.44 30.97 -15.72
CA ASP A 569 -34.83 31.92 -14.76
C ASP A 569 -34.00 31.24 -13.64
N ILE A 570 -33.23 30.17 -13.92
CA ILE A 570 -32.30 29.62 -12.92
C ILE A 570 -31.13 30.58 -12.69
N SER A 571 -30.88 30.91 -11.42
CA SER A 571 -29.74 31.75 -11.02
C SER A 571 -28.40 31.21 -11.49
N THR A 572 -27.52 32.08 -11.98
CA THR A 572 -26.16 31.72 -12.45
C THR A 572 -25.20 31.35 -11.31
N ASP A 573 -25.63 31.45 -10.06
CA ASP A 573 -24.94 30.91 -8.88
C ASP A 573 -24.77 29.39 -8.97
N TRP A 574 -25.76 28.70 -9.53
CA TRP A 574 -25.77 27.25 -9.70
C TRP A 574 -24.70 26.82 -10.71
N VAL A 575 -23.84 25.89 -10.27
CA VAL A 575 -22.97 25.13 -11.17
C VAL A 575 -23.83 24.05 -11.81
N ILE A 576 -23.65 23.83 -13.11
CA ILE A 576 -24.44 22.87 -13.87
C ILE A 576 -23.54 21.72 -14.27
N GLN A 577 -23.93 20.51 -13.92
CA GLN A 577 -23.28 19.29 -14.39
C GLN A 577 -24.02 18.78 -15.61
N THR A 578 -23.34 18.71 -16.75
CA THR A 578 -23.98 18.37 -18.03
C THR A 578 -23.79 16.91 -18.35
N TRP A 579 -24.88 16.15 -18.34
CA TRP A 579 -24.87 14.75 -18.73
C TRP A 579 -25.51 14.52 -20.10
N ASN A 580 -26.45 15.37 -20.53
CA ASN A 580 -26.97 15.30 -21.90
C ASN A 580 -25.89 15.69 -22.92
N ASP A 581 -25.72 14.87 -23.96
CA ASP A 581 -24.65 15.07 -24.94
C ASP A 581 -24.87 16.34 -25.79
N GLY A 582 -23.80 17.11 -26.00
CA GLY A 582 -23.80 18.31 -26.84
C GLY A 582 -24.48 19.56 -26.25
N VAL A 583 -24.91 19.53 -24.98
CA VAL A 583 -25.62 20.66 -24.35
C VAL A 583 -24.70 21.66 -23.65
N THR A 584 -23.43 21.29 -23.41
CA THR A 584 -22.45 22.09 -22.64
C THR A 584 -22.38 23.55 -23.12
N GLN A 585 -22.37 23.78 -24.43
CA GLN A 585 -22.29 25.12 -25.02
C GLN A 585 -23.53 25.97 -24.70
N LYS A 586 -24.73 25.39 -24.74
CA LYS A 586 -25.99 26.07 -24.41
C LYS A 586 -26.02 26.54 -22.95
N VAL A 587 -25.49 25.72 -22.04
CA VAL A 587 -25.39 26.05 -20.61
C VAL A 587 -24.39 27.19 -20.37
N LEU A 588 -23.25 27.18 -21.08
CA LEU A 588 -22.26 28.26 -21.04
C LEU A 588 -22.81 29.60 -21.57
N GLU A 589 -23.63 29.57 -22.63
CA GLU A 589 -24.27 30.77 -23.20
C GLU A 589 -25.28 31.41 -22.24
N LYS A 590 -25.91 30.62 -21.37
CA LYS A 590 -26.74 31.10 -20.25
C LYS A 590 -25.91 31.65 -19.07
N GLY A 591 -24.58 31.57 -19.14
CA GLY A 591 -23.66 32.22 -18.19
C GLY A 591 -23.23 31.36 -17.00
N HIS A 592 -23.67 30.10 -16.92
CA HIS A 592 -23.35 29.21 -15.81
C HIS A 592 -21.89 28.73 -15.81
N ARG A 593 -21.47 28.22 -14.65
CA ARG A 593 -20.27 27.38 -14.50
C ARG A 593 -20.64 25.94 -14.80
N VAL A 594 -19.77 25.21 -15.49
CA VAL A 594 -20.09 23.86 -15.99
C VAL A 594 -19.05 22.83 -15.55
N ILE A 595 -19.55 21.68 -15.13
CA ILE A 595 -18.82 20.42 -14.97
C ILE A 595 -19.31 19.49 -16.07
N VAL A 596 -18.41 18.96 -16.90
CA VAL A 596 -18.78 18.13 -18.05
C VAL A 596 -18.82 16.65 -17.65
N SER A 597 -19.95 15.99 -17.91
CA SER A 597 -20.16 14.56 -17.66
C SER A 597 -21.01 13.93 -18.77
N GLU A 598 -20.86 14.41 -20.02
CA GLU A 598 -21.66 13.97 -21.18
C GLU A 598 -21.68 12.44 -21.31
N SER A 599 -22.89 11.87 -21.34
CA SER A 599 -23.15 10.46 -21.06
C SER A 599 -22.50 9.50 -22.07
N ASP A 600 -22.37 9.90 -23.32
CA ASP A 600 -21.73 9.09 -24.36
C ASP A 600 -20.23 8.92 -24.08
N ALA A 601 -19.60 9.91 -23.46
CA ALA A 601 -18.16 9.99 -23.27
C ALA A 601 -17.70 9.67 -21.84
N PHE A 602 -18.44 10.07 -20.80
CA PHE A 602 -17.96 10.05 -19.42
C PHE A 602 -18.67 9.05 -18.51
N TYR A 603 -19.73 8.36 -18.96
CA TYR A 603 -20.41 7.36 -18.13
C TYR A 603 -19.74 6.00 -18.25
N ILE A 604 -19.36 5.40 -17.13
CA ILE A 604 -18.90 4.03 -17.07
C ILE A 604 -19.95 3.10 -17.70
N GLY A 605 -19.52 2.25 -18.65
CA GLY A 605 -20.40 1.43 -19.49
C GLY A 605 -20.56 1.96 -20.91
N ASN A 606 -20.60 3.29 -21.09
CA ASN A 606 -20.59 3.96 -22.39
C ASN A 606 -19.20 4.47 -22.77
N ALA A 607 -18.46 4.96 -21.76
CA ALA A 607 -17.14 5.53 -21.88
C ALA A 607 -16.10 4.48 -22.25
N ASP A 608 -15.18 4.87 -23.12
CA ASP A 608 -13.97 4.12 -23.41
C ASP A 608 -12.80 5.09 -23.61
N TYR A 609 -11.63 4.53 -23.91
CA TYR A 609 -10.42 5.32 -24.08
C TYR A 609 -10.52 6.33 -25.22
N ASP A 610 -11.10 5.92 -26.34
CA ASP A 610 -11.15 6.72 -27.57
C ASP A 610 -12.16 7.86 -27.42
N LYS A 611 -13.35 7.57 -26.90
CA LYS A 611 -14.39 8.59 -26.67
C LYS A 611 -13.93 9.72 -25.76
N ILE A 612 -13.26 9.41 -24.65
CA ILE A 612 -12.75 10.43 -23.72
C ILE A 612 -11.59 11.22 -24.33
N THR A 613 -10.68 10.56 -25.06
CA THR A 613 -9.53 11.25 -25.65
C THR A 613 -9.89 12.12 -26.86
N GLU A 614 -10.94 11.75 -27.60
CA GLU A 614 -11.47 12.52 -28.73
C GLU A 614 -12.45 13.63 -28.30
N PHE A 615 -12.93 13.60 -27.05
CA PHE A 615 -13.88 14.59 -26.55
C PHE A 615 -13.31 16.02 -26.59
N VAL A 616 -13.99 16.92 -27.30
CA VAL A 616 -13.56 18.31 -27.48
C VAL A 616 -14.27 19.21 -26.48
N PHE A 617 -13.54 19.59 -25.42
CA PHE A 617 -14.04 20.57 -24.45
C PHE A 617 -14.24 21.96 -25.08
N PRO A 618 -15.34 22.66 -24.75
CA PRO A 618 -15.52 24.06 -25.13
C PRO A 618 -14.40 24.94 -24.56
N ARG A 619 -13.89 25.87 -25.39
CA ARG A 619 -12.86 26.84 -24.96
C ARG A 619 -13.48 27.98 -24.18
N HIS A 620 -13.88 27.72 -22.93
CA HIS A 620 -14.54 28.71 -22.10
C HIS A 620 -14.04 28.68 -20.64
N ARG A 621 -13.89 29.85 -20.03
CA ARG A 621 -13.34 29.96 -18.66
C ARG A 621 -14.24 29.35 -17.59
N ASN A 622 -15.55 29.29 -17.86
CA ASN A 622 -16.55 28.74 -16.94
C ASN A 622 -16.61 27.20 -16.98
N VAL A 623 -15.87 26.53 -17.88
CA VAL A 623 -15.66 25.08 -17.81
C VAL A 623 -14.69 24.82 -16.65
N LEU A 624 -15.23 24.26 -15.56
CA LEU A 624 -14.48 23.93 -14.34
C LEU A 624 -13.68 22.65 -14.51
N GLY A 625 -14.17 21.74 -15.35
CA GLY A 625 -13.52 20.48 -15.68
C GLY A 625 -14.55 19.41 -16.00
N PHE A 626 -14.31 18.19 -15.53
CA PHE A 626 -15.11 17.02 -15.88
C PHE A 626 -15.32 16.08 -14.69
N GLU A 627 -16.34 15.22 -14.81
CA GLU A 627 -16.46 14.02 -13.97
C GLU A 627 -16.74 12.79 -14.82
N VAL A 628 -16.01 11.70 -14.52
CA VAL A 628 -16.37 10.35 -14.97
C VAL A 628 -17.42 9.82 -14.01
N VAL A 629 -18.51 9.27 -14.54
CA VAL A 629 -19.70 8.95 -13.74
C VAL A 629 -19.95 7.45 -13.77
N TRP A 630 -20.21 6.86 -12.60
CA TRP A 630 -20.62 5.46 -12.50
C TRP A 630 -21.98 5.38 -11.80
N PHE A 631 -23.04 5.32 -12.61
CA PHE A 631 -24.35 4.86 -12.19
C PHE A 631 -24.32 3.34 -12.07
N THR A 632 -24.59 2.84 -10.87
CA THR A 632 -24.39 1.44 -10.53
C THR A 632 -25.65 0.64 -10.79
N SER A 633 -25.46 -0.66 -10.99
CA SER A 633 -26.56 -1.63 -11.10
C SER A 633 -26.42 -2.72 -10.05
N GLU A 634 -27.50 -3.46 -9.77
CA GLU A 634 -27.46 -4.57 -8.80
C GLU A 634 -26.37 -5.61 -9.13
N GLY A 635 -26.04 -5.78 -10.41
CA GLY A 635 -25.04 -6.73 -10.90
C GLY A 635 -23.58 -6.31 -10.68
N ASP A 636 -23.33 -5.03 -10.36
CA ASP A 636 -21.97 -4.54 -10.14
C ASP A 636 -21.38 -5.11 -8.84
N ASP A 637 -20.10 -5.48 -8.88
CA ASP A 637 -19.33 -5.90 -7.71
C ASP A 637 -18.51 -4.70 -7.18
N PRO A 638 -18.75 -4.23 -5.94
CA PRO A 638 -18.01 -3.14 -5.33
C PRO A 638 -16.48 -3.33 -5.27
N TYR A 639 -15.99 -4.56 -5.40
CA TYR A 639 -14.56 -4.87 -5.33
C TYR A 639 -13.90 -5.03 -6.71
N ASP A 640 -14.66 -5.03 -7.80
CA ASP A 640 -14.16 -5.18 -9.18
C ASP A 640 -13.66 -3.87 -9.78
N LEU A 641 -12.94 -3.06 -9.00
CA LEU A 641 -12.51 -1.71 -9.39
C LEU A 641 -11.37 -1.71 -10.43
N GLU A 642 -10.66 -2.83 -10.61
CA GLU A 642 -9.55 -2.95 -11.56
C GLU A 642 -10.00 -3.47 -12.95
N GLN A 643 -11.30 -3.63 -13.17
CA GLN A 643 -11.82 -4.07 -14.45
C GLN A 643 -11.55 -3.05 -15.55
N ARG A 644 -11.30 -3.55 -16.77
CA ARG A 644 -10.87 -2.73 -17.90
C ARG A 644 -11.87 -1.60 -18.24
N TRP A 645 -13.16 -1.89 -18.12
CA TRP A 645 -14.25 -0.95 -18.40
C TRP A 645 -14.36 0.20 -17.38
N ILE A 646 -13.70 0.09 -16.22
CA ILE A 646 -13.53 1.19 -15.26
C ILE A 646 -12.19 1.90 -15.49
N VAL A 647 -11.11 1.11 -15.63
CA VAL A 647 -9.73 1.64 -15.65
C VAL A 647 -9.40 2.39 -16.95
N GLU A 648 -9.90 1.98 -18.11
CA GLU A 648 -9.60 2.66 -19.39
C GLU A 648 -10.17 4.08 -19.43
N PRO A 649 -11.44 4.34 -19.03
CA PRO A 649 -11.94 5.69 -18.89
C PRO A 649 -11.10 6.58 -17.97
N LEU A 650 -10.71 6.07 -16.79
CA LEU A 650 -9.85 6.80 -15.84
C LEU A 650 -8.49 7.13 -16.46
N ARG A 651 -7.89 6.16 -17.17
CA ARG A 651 -6.60 6.34 -17.85
C ARG A 651 -6.69 7.40 -18.94
N ALA A 652 -7.74 7.38 -19.75
CA ALA A 652 -7.98 8.37 -20.81
C ALA A 652 -8.14 9.78 -20.23
N ALA A 653 -8.89 9.90 -19.14
CA ALA A 653 -9.15 11.18 -18.47
C ALA A 653 -7.86 11.86 -17.95
N VAL A 654 -6.80 11.11 -17.63
CA VAL A 654 -5.48 11.68 -17.26
C VAL A 654 -4.90 12.56 -18.36
N GLY A 655 -5.23 12.30 -19.62
CA GLY A 655 -4.75 13.05 -20.78
C GLY A 655 -5.46 14.39 -20.99
N ILE A 656 -6.61 14.62 -20.33
CA ILE A 656 -7.41 15.83 -20.55
C ILE A 656 -6.64 17.06 -20.07
N ARG A 657 -6.57 18.07 -20.93
CA ARG A 657 -5.95 19.36 -20.64
C ARG A 657 -6.90 20.49 -21.00
N ARG A 658 -6.82 21.57 -20.22
CA ARG A 658 -7.49 22.83 -20.48
C ARG A 658 -6.83 23.46 -21.71
N PRO A 659 -7.61 23.89 -22.71
CA PRO A 659 -7.06 24.56 -23.88
C PRO A 659 -6.37 25.86 -23.47
N ARG A 660 -5.15 26.07 -23.97
CA ARG A 660 -4.35 27.29 -23.75
C ARG A 660 -4.91 28.49 -24.50
#